data_AF-A0A973PRU2-F1
#
_entry.id   AF-A0A973PRU2-F1
#
_cell.length_a   1.000
_cell.length_b   1.000
_cell.length_c   1.000
_cell.angle_alpha   90.00
_cell.angle_beta   90.00
_cell.angle_gamma   90.00
#
_symmetry.space_group_name_H-M   'P 1'
#
loop_
_entity.id
_entity.type
_entity.pdbx_description
1 polymer ?
#
loop_
_entity_poly.entity_id
_entity_poly.type
_entity_poly.pdbx_seq_one_letter_code
_entity_poly.pdbx_strand_id
1 'polypeptide(L)'
;MLHQYVPGVPRLGVAAFRTGTETLHGVGWLGPATVFPQAVGLGATWDDELLHEVGTATSTELRAFHHHRAPAFGEGRISLQAWAPVVNLLRDPRWGRNEEGYSEDPLLSARLGHAFCRGMSGDDPQRLRTAPILKHFLAYNNEDERTTTSSGVRPRVLQEYDLAAFRLAVAEGSATGVMAAYNLVNGRPCHVSPLLETELRRWAEPTGHELFVVSDAEAPSNLVEDEHYFDDHAVSHAAALIAGIDSFTDHAEDSSVTVARITEAVERGLLSADDIDRAVRRQLSIRFRLGEFDADGGPYAGTGWEAVDAPAHRALALRAATESVVLLRNEQDALPFSAAGRRVAVVGPLADSLFEDWYSGTLPYRVTAAEGLRTAVEAADGQAEVVEGVDRITLRAGSTGRLLAAGEDTRLSVSGSGNDDEAAQFDLFDWDLGVVTLRNVRTGRYAGLVDEDASLVADRVQPAGWDVHETFRLEPLGDGGTVALRAVYGGRYAVVDPATGGIAMTAELAADAEQFRITVVRDGVAQAVAAAERADTAVVVLGNDPHINGREAQDRAGITLPPAHERLLRAVAAARPETVLVVMSSYPYAVDWADTHVPAVLWTSHGGQETGRALAGVLLGEADPAGRLPQTWYRADDPLPGRLDYDVIKAGWTYQYHRAEPLYAFGHGLSYTTFTLSDLTLSAGSVAQDGTVTASVTVTNSGARYGIETVQLYTRALAPETYEAPRLRLAGYRKARLAPGESATLTFELPAAEALAHWSVREDAFAVEPGGYEVLAGRSAADLPLAAPLTVTGPPPRPRAVVGRRLDAVGFDDHEGAELVDATRSAGDAVAPAGESAGLLYRAADLTGARIVTAEVSRTAEGEATLEVSVAGAVVATLDVPSTGGRYRWTTVRAELSAVSGVQDLHVALRGEVRLRALTFEA
;
A
#
# COMPACT_ATOMS: atom_id res chain seq x y z
N MET A 1 2.44 -26.85 -16.27
CA MET A 1 3.31 -25.68 -16.53
C MET A 1 2.59 -24.37 -16.22
N LEU A 2 1.27 -24.26 -16.39
CA LEU A 2 0.53 -23.01 -16.11
C LEU A 2 0.10 -22.83 -14.65
N HIS A 3 0.05 -23.88 -13.84
CA HIS A 3 -0.24 -23.78 -12.41
C HIS A 3 1.00 -23.33 -11.61
N GLN A 4 0.83 -22.64 -10.47
CA GLN A 4 1.92 -22.16 -9.63
C GLN A 4 2.90 -23.27 -9.20
N TYR A 5 2.41 -24.47 -8.88
CA TYR A 5 3.23 -25.67 -8.68
C TYR A 5 3.29 -26.47 -9.98
N VAL A 6 4.46 -26.47 -10.60
CA VAL A 6 4.73 -27.11 -11.88
C VAL A 6 5.53 -28.40 -11.66
N PRO A 7 5.00 -29.57 -12.04
CA PRO A 7 5.74 -30.81 -11.95
C PRO A 7 6.94 -30.79 -12.92
N GLY A 8 8.00 -31.52 -12.58
CA GLY A 8 9.14 -31.68 -13.47
C GLY A 8 8.77 -32.40 -14.76
N VAL A 9 9.59 -32.20 -15.81
CA VAL A 9 9.47 -32.92 -17.08
C VAL A 9 10.75 -33.73 -17.32
N PRO A 10 10.87 -34.95 -16.75
CA PRO A 10 12.13 -35.71 -16.73
C PRO A 10 12.69 -36.00 -18.13
N ARG A 11 11.82 -36.27 -19.10
CA ARG A 11 12.24 -36.53 -20.50
C ARG A 11 12.95 -35.35 -21.17
N LEU A 12 12.80 -34.14 -20.63
CA LEU A 12 13.43 -32.91 -21.11
C LEU A 12 14.51 -32.39 -20.15
N GLY A 13 14.74 -33.06 -19.01
CA GLY A 13 15.63 -32.56 -17.96
C GLY A 13 15.15 -31.28 -17.27
N VAL A 14 13.85 -31.01 -17.27
CA VAL A 14 13.26 -29.83 -16.62
C VAL A 14 12.85 -30.18 -15.19
N ALA A 15 13.30 -29.41 -14.21
CA ALA A 15 12.99 -29.65 -12.80
C ALA A 15 11.55 -29.22 -12.44
N ALA A 16 11.05 -29.70 -11.30
CA ALA A 16 9.86 -29.12 -10.70
C ALA A 16 10.11 -27.65 -10.36
N PHE A 17 9.09 -26.82 -10.51
CA PHE A 17 9.18 -25.37 -10.37
C PHE A 17 7.97 -24.86 -9.60
N ARG A 18 8.21 -23.90 -8.70
CA ARG A 18 7.15 -23.14 -8.04
C ARG A 18 7.22 -21.70 -8.48
N THR A 19 6.08 -21.09 -8.78
CA THR A 19 5.96 -19.65 -8.99
C THR A 19 5.90 -18.96 -7.63
N GLY A 20 6.79 -17.99 -7.39
CA GLY A 20 6.69 -17.09 -6.24
C GLY A 20 7.44 -17.49 -4.99
N THR A 21 8.10 -16.49 -4.41
CA THR A 21 8.57 -16.39 -3.03
C THR A 21 8.43 -14.92 -2.63
N GLU A 22 7.94 -14.63 -1.43
CA GLU A 22 7.80 -13.24 -0.98
C GLU A 22 9.14 -12.63 -0.60
N THR A 23 9.32 -11.37 -1.00
CA THR A 23 10.56 -10.62 -0.75
C THR A 23 10.32 -9.14 -0.50
N LEU A 24 9.17 -8.77 0.10
CA LEU A 24 8.71 -7.37 0.16
C LEU A 24 9.73 -6.45 0.85
N HIS A 25 10.30 -6.89 1.97
CA HIS A 25 11.29 -6.14 2.76
C HIS A 25 12.36 -7.05 3.38
N GLY A 26 12.83 -8.01 2.58
CA GLY A 26 13.66 -9.14 3.01
C GLY A 26 13.02 -10.45 2.59
N VAL A 27 13.71 -11.59 2.74
CA VAL A 27 13.15 -12.89 2.34
C VAL A 27 12.02 -13.30 3.30
N GLY A 28 10.80 -13.39 2.78
CA GLY A 28 9.60 -13.72 3.55
C GLY A 28 9.40 -15.24 3.73
N TRP A 29 8.66 -15.64 4.77
CA TRP A 29 8.14 -17.00 5.03
C TRP A 29 9.16 -18.12 5.30
N LEU A 30 10.41 -17.96 4.93
CA LEU A 30 11.39 -19.07 4.90
C LEU A 30 12.18 -19.26 6.21
N GLY A 31 11.76 -18.59 7.29
CA GLY A 31 12.41 -18.61 8.60
C GLY A 31 13.36 -17.41 8.79
N PRO A 32 14.42 -17.55 9.63
CA PRO A 32 15.32 -16.44 9.93
C PRO A 32 16.03 -15.87 8.69
N ALA A 33 15.81 -14.58 8.43
CA ALA A 33 16.41 -13.81 7.33
C ALA A 33 16.55 -12.34 7.74
N THR A 34 17.34 -11.53 7.04
CA THR A 34 17.39 -10.10 7.34
C THR A 34 16.02 -9.47 7.10
N VAL A 35 15.49 -8.75 8.09
CA VAL A 35 14.23 -8.00 7.99
C VAL A 35 14.55 -6.50 7.97
N PHE A 36 14.28 -5.87 6.83
CA PHE A 36 14.41 -4.43 6.62
C PHE A 36 13.16 -3.69 7.11
N PRO A 37 13.14 -2.34 7.13
CA PRO A 37 11.89 -1.61 7.33
C PRO A 37 10.82 -2.03 6.34
N GLN A 38 9.56 -2.01 6.77
CA GLN A 38 8.40 -2.12 5.88
C GLN A 38 8.55 -1.17 4.68
N ALA A 39 7.91 -1.50 3.56
CA ALA A 39 8.07 -0.77 2.31
C ALA A 39 7.73 0.72 2.44
N VAL A 40 6.72 1.09 3.23
CA VAL A 40 6.41 2.51 3.52
C VAL A 40 7.56 3.24 4.23
N GLY A 41 8.29 2.53 5.11
CA GLY A 41 9.51 3.04 5.75
C GLY A 41 10.66 3.18 4.77
N LEU A 42 10.86 2.21 3.87
CA LEU A 42 11.82 2.33 2.77
C LEU A 42 11.45 3.48 1.83
N GLY A 43 10.16 3.70 1.59
CA GLY A 43 9.60 4.85 0.88
C GLY A 43 10.00 6.18 1.51
N ALA A 44 9.98 6.24 2.85
CA ALA A 44 10.37 7.42 3.60
C ALA A 44 11.87 7.77 3.48
N THR A 45 12.71 6.88 2.94
CA THR A 45 14.13 7.16 2.75
C THR A 45 14.41 8.05 1.54
N TRP A 46 13.54 8.04 0.52
CA TRP A 46 13.73 8.77 -0.75
C TRP A 46 15.11 8.53 -1.38
N ASP A 47 15.62 7.30 -1.30
CA ASP A 47 16.99 6.95 -1.69
C ASP A 47 17.03 5.71 -2.59
N ASP A 48 17.12 5.94 -3.91
CA ASP A 48 17.18 4.89 -4.93
C ASP A 48 18.37 3.93 -4.71
N GLU A 49 19.52 4.46 -4.29
CA GLU A 49 20.72 3.66 -4.07
C GLU A 49 20.53 2.72 -2.88
N LEU A 50 19.94 3.23 -1.80
CA LEU A 50 19.56 2.40 -0.66
C LEU A 50 18.58 1.29 -1.04
N LEU A 51 17.53 1.59 -1.83
CA LEU A 51 16.58 0.56 -2.28
C LEU A 51 17.25 -0.49 -3.20
N HIS A 52 18.18 -0.08 -4.05
CA HIS A 52 18.99 -0.99 -4.86
C HIS A 52 19.86 -1.91 -3.99
N GLU A 53 20.48 -1.39 -2.93
CA GLU A 53 21.26 -2.19 -1.99
C GLU A 53 20.37 -3.17 -1.20
N VAL A 54 19.19 -2.74 -0.75
CA VAL A 54 18.21 -3.61 -0.07
C VAL A 54 17.74 -4.74 -0.99
N GLY A 55 17.41 -4.44 -2.25
CA GLY A 55 17.08 -5.46 -3.25
C GLY A 55 18.26 -6.40 -3.54
N THR A 56 19.50 -5.89 -3.52
CA THR A 56 20.70 -6.70 -3.70
C THR A 56 20.93 -7.68 -2.55
N ALA A 57 20.79 -7.22 -1.30
CA ALA A 57 20.87 -8.07 -0.12
C ALA A 57 19.79 -9.15 -0.14
N THR A 58 18.54 -8.74 -0.36
CA THR A 58 17.36 -9.63 -0.39
C THR A 58 17.49 -10.73 -1.45
N SER A 59 17.85 -10.38 -2.68
CA SER A 59 18.05 -11.36 -3.75
C SER A 59 19.24 -12.29 -3.53
N THR A 60 20.27 -11.81 -2.83
CA THR A 60 21.43 -12.64 -2.44
C THR A 60 21.03 -13.66 -1.38
N GLU A 61 20.27 -13.24 -0.36
CA GLU A 61 19.72 -14.18 0.62
C GLU A 61 18.76 -15.19 -0.02
N LEU A 62 17.87 -14.74 -0.92
CA LEU A 62 16.96 -15.64 -1.63
C LEU A 62 17.71 -16.72 -2.44
N ARG A 63 18.86 -16.36 -3.05
CA ARG A 63 19.75 -17.35 -3.70
C ARG A 63 20.34 -18.34 -2.70
N ALA A 64 20.74 -17.89 -1.50
CA ALA A 64 21.21 -18.79 -0.45
C ALA A 64 20.10 -19.77 -0.01
N PHE A 65 18.87 -19.28 0.20
CA PHE A 65 17.72 -20.12 0.48
C PHE A 65 17.47 -21.15 -0.63
N HIS A 66 17.46 -20.72 -1.90
CA HIS A 66 17.27 -21.59 -3.05
C HIS A 66 18.27 -22.75 -3.13
N HIS A 67 19.53 -22.53 -2.77
CA HIS A 67 20.58 -23.55 -2.87
C HIS A 67 20.66 -24.46 -1.64
N HIS A 68 20.38 -23.93 -0.45
CA HIS A 68 20.71 -24.62 0.82
C HIS A 68 19.49 -25.06 1.63
N ARG A 69 18.27 -24.69 1.22
CA ARG A 69 17.04 -25.09 1.90
C ARG A 69 16.09 -25.82 0.96
N ALA A 70 15.43 -26.84 1.50
CA ALA A 70 14.27 -27.43 0.86
C ALA A 70 13.06 -26.52 1.08
N PRO A 71 12.12 -26.44 0.13
CA PRO A 71 10.86 -25.75 0.36
C PRO A 71 10.06 -26.46 1.46
N ALA A 72 9.26 -25.70 2.22
CA ALA A 72 8.38 -26.26 3.25
C ALA A 72 7.19 -27.05 2.65
N PHE A 73 6.82 -26.72 1.41
CA PHE A 73 5.66 -27.26 0.68
C PHE A 73 6.04 -27.51 -0.78
N GLY A 74 5.51 -28.57 -1.39
CA GLY A 74 5.80 -28.98 -2.75
C GLY A 74 7.18 -29.62 -2.97
N GLU A 75 7.48 -29.91 -4.24
CA GLU A 75 8.74 -30.50 -4.69
C GLU A 75 9.68 -29.45 -5.31
N GLY A 76 10.99 -29.71 -5.30
CA GLY A 76 11.99 -28.90 -5.99
C GLY A 76 12.73 -27.93 -5.07
N ARG A 77 12.95 -26.71 -5.56
CA ARG A 77 13.69 -25.66 -4.85
C ARG A 77 12.79 -24.45 -4.58
N ILE A 78 13.15 -23.66 -3.59
CA ILE A 78 12.52 -22.35 -3.32
C ILE A 78 12.55 -21.49 -4.58
N SER A 79 11.45 -20.80 -4.90
CA SER A 79 11.36 -20.04 -6.14
C SER A 79 12.31 -18.84 -6.12
N LEU A 80 12.88 -18.54 -7.29
CA LEU A 80 13.61 -17.30 -7.53
C LEU A 80 12.75 -16.25 -8.26
N GLN A 81 11.48 -16.56 -8.55
CA GLN A 81 10.51 -15.54 -8.90
C GLN A 81 10.06 -14.86 -7.60
N ALA A 82 10.40 -13.59 -7.47
CA ALA A 82 10.26 -12.84 -6.24
C ALA A 82 9.01 -11.94 -6.31
N TRP A 83 8.04 -12.15 -5.44
CA TRP A 83 6.76 -11.42 -5.42
C TRP A 83 6.90 -10.06 -4.71
N ALA A 84 7.73 -9.20 -5.26
CA ALA A 84 7.94 -7.84 -4.79
C ALA A 84 8.55 -6.99 -5.92
N PRO A 85 8.40 -5.65 -5.84
CA PRO A 85 7.71 -4.88 -4.81
C PRO A 85 6.20 -4.66 -5.08
N VAL A 86 5.49 -4.20 -4.05
CA VAL A 86 4.16 -3.59 -4.19
C VAL A 86 4.35 -2.12 -4.60
N VAL A 87 3.80 -1.74 -5.75
CA VAL A 87 3.91 -0.36 -6.28
C VAL A 87 2.57 0.37 -6.34
N ASN A 88 1.50 -0.25 -5.83
CA ASN A 88 0.23 0.43 -5.63
C ASN A 88 0.42 1.68 -4.77
N LEU A 89 -0.26 2.77 -5.14
CA LEU A 89 -0.05 4.07 -4.53
C LEU A 89 -0.81 4.19 -3.21
N LEU A 90 -0.23 4.88 -2.24
CA LEU A 90 -0.82 5.09 -0.91
C LEU A 90 -1.95 6.15 -0.96
N ARG A 91 -2.95 5.91 -1.81
CA ARG A 91 -4.05 6.83 -2.11
C ARG A 91 -4.92 7.13 -0.89
N ASP A 92 -5.35 6.07 -0.19
CA ASP A 92 -6.21 6.19 0.99
C ASP A 92 -5.42 5.81 2.26
N PRO A 93 -5.34 6.72 3.26
CA PRO A 93 -4.61 6.45 4.51
C PRO A 93 -5.21 5.31 5.35
N ARG A 94 -6.40 4.83 4.98
CA ARG A 94 -7.09 3.72 5.63
C ARG A 94 -6.85 2.36 4.96
N TRP A 95 -6.21 2.32 3.79
CA TRP A 95 -5.96 1.07 3.10
C TRP A 95 -5.16 0.10 3.99
N GLY A 96 -5.67 -1.12 4.19
CA GLY A 96 -5.10 -2.12 5.11
C GLY A 96 -3.71 -2.64 4.71
N ARG A 97 -3.22 -2.35 3.50
CA ARG A 97 -1.86 -2.72 3.05
C ARG A 97 -0.97 -1.52 2.75
N ASN A 98 -1.28 -0.36 3.34
CA ASN A 98 -0.49 0.85 3.16
C ASN A 98 1.00 0.62 3.51
N GLU A 99 1.30 -0.24 4.50
CA GLU A 99 2.65 -0.65 4.87
C GLU A 99 3.48 -1.28 3.74
N GLU A 100 2.83 -1.86 2.73
CA GLU A 100 3.48 -2.55 1.63
C GLU A 100 3.81 -1.64 0.45
N GLY A 101 3.15 -0.48 0.33
CA GLY A 101 3.44 0.48 -0.73
C GLY A 101 4.54 1.47 -0.35
N TYR A 102 5.15 2.09 -1.36
CA TYR A 102 6.23 3.06 -1.12
C TYR A 102 5.73 4.49 -0.86
N SER A 103 4.75 4.97 -1.62
CA SER A 103 4.36 6.40 -1.65
C SER A 103 2.98 6.64 -2.24
N GLU A 104 2.35 7.76 -1.87
CA GLU A 104 1.15 8.28 -2.57
C GLU A 104 1.48 8.91 -3.93
N ASP A 105 2.76 9.12 -4.23
CA ASP A 105 3.26 9.76 -5.45
C ASP A 105 3.72 8.74 -6.51
N PRO A 106 3.24 8.84 -7.77
CA PRO A 106 3.61 7.93 -8.85
C PRO A 106 5.11 7.92 -9.19
N LEU A 107 5.77 9.08 -9.20
CA LEU A 107 7.18 9.16 -9.57
C LEU A 107 8.05 8.53 -8.49
N LEU A 108 7.78 8.82 -7.22
CA LEU A 108 8.53 8.24 -6.11
C LEU A 108 8.37 6.70 -6.09
N SER A 109 7.13 6.19 -6.13
CA SER A 109 6.87 4.74 -6.15
C SER A 109 7.52 4.06 -7.36
N ALA A 110 7.44 4.65 -8.55
CA ALA A 110 8.06 4.09 -9.76
C ALA A 110 9.59 4.00 -9.64
N ARG A 111 10.26 5.06 -9.14
CA ARG A 111 11.71 5.10 -9.02
C ARG A 111 12.24 4.15 -7.95
N LEU A 112 11.60 4.10 -6.78
CA LEU A 112 11.98 3.19 -5.71
C LEU A 112 11.73 1.73 -6.09
N GLY A 113 10.57 1.44 -6.70
CA GLY A 113 10.25 0.11 -7.22
C GLY A 113 11.25 -0.35 -8.29
N HIS A 114 11.60 0.52 -9.23
CA HIS A 114 12.64 0.24 -10.23
C HIS A 114 14.01 -0.05 -9.60
N ALA A 115 14.43 0.76 -8.64
CA ALA A 115 15.73 0.59 -7.98
C ALA A 115 15.80 -0.72 -7.20
N PHE A 116 14.75 -1.06 -6.44
CA PHE A 116 14.63 -2.34 -5.75
C PHE A 116 14.64 -3.51 -6.75
N CYS A 117 13.84 -3.46 -7.82
CA CYS A 117 13.81 -4.47 -8.87
C CYS A 117 15.18 -4.68 -9.51
N ARG A 118 15.93 -3.61 -9.82
CA ARG A 118 17.30 -3.71 -10.33
C ARG A 118 18.23 -4.43 -9.35
N GLY A 119 18.17 -4.07 -8.07
CA GLY A 119 18.93 -4.74 -7.02
C GLY A 119 18.60 -6.24 -6.96
N MET A 120 17.33 -6.59 -7.13
CA MET A 120 16.84 -7.97 -7.15
C MET A 120 17.28 -8.75 -8.39
N SER A 121 17.17 -8.16 -9.58
CA SER A 121 17.50 -8.80 -10.85
C SER A 121 19.00 -8.97 -11.07
N GLY A 122 19.80 -8.06 -10.52
CA GLY A 122 21.21 -7.91 -10.89
C GLY A 122 21.38 -7.18 -12.23
N ASP A 123 22.64 -6.92 -12.60
CA ASP A 123 22.99 -6.03 -13.72
C ASP A 123 23.01 -6.72 -15.10
N ASP A 124 22.97 -8.06 -15.16
CA ASP A 124 22.97 -8.80 -16.41
C ASP A 124 21.53 -9.21 -16.81
N PRO A 125 20.95 -8.62 -17.87
CA PRO A 125 19.58 -8.95 -18.30
C PRO A 125 19.44 -10.39 -18.81
N GLN A 126 20.52 -11.04 -19.26
CA GLN A 126 20.51 -12.43 -19.72
C GLN A 126 20.76 -13.45 -18.59
N ARG A 127 21.26 -12.99 -17.44
CA ARG A 127 21.60 -13.79 -16.27
C ARG A 127 21.09 -13.12 -14.99
N LEU A 128 19.88 -13.49 -14.62
CA LEU A 128 19.16 -12.92 -13.48
C LEU A 128 19.63 -13.51 -12.15
N ARG A 129 19.84 -12.66 -11.14
CA ARG A 129 19.99 -13.11 -9.75
C ARG A 129 18.65 -13.61 -9.23
N THR A 130 17.60 -12.81 -9.32
CA THR A 130 16.21 -13.24 -9.09
C THR A 130 15.31 -12.60 -10.14
N ALA A 131 14.06 -13.02 -10.21
CA ALA A 131 13.07 -12.55 -11.17
C ALA A 131 11.96 -11.78 -10.41
N PRO A 132 12.12 -10.47 -10.16
CA PRO A 132 11.12 -9.69 -9.43
C PRO A 132 9.83 -9.49 -10.23
N ILE A 133 8.70 -9.51 -9.52
CA ILE A 133 7.33 -9.41 -10.01
C ILE A 133 6.68 -8.23 -9.31
N LEU A 134 6.32 -7.17 -10.06
CA LEU A 134 5.56 -6.05 -9.49
C LEU A 134 4.16 -6.49 -9.12
N LYS A 135 3.60 -5.94 -8.04
CA LYS A 135 2.22 -6.21 -7.67
C LYS A 135 1.52 -4.99 -7.08
N HIS A 136 0.19 -4.91 -7.09
CA HIS A 136 -0.77 -5.76 -7.81
C HIS A 136 -1.42 -4.92 -8.90
N PHE A 137 -1.44 -5.43 -10.12
CA PHE A 137 -1.91 -4.72 -11.30
C PHE A 137 -3.42 -4.93 -11.49
N LEU A 138 -4.27 -3.93 -11.22
CA LEU A 138 -3.96 -2.55 -10.84
C LEU A 138 -5.07 -1.91 -9.99
N ALA A 139 -4.81 -0.68 -9.52
CA ALA A 139 -5.76 0.14 -8.76
C ALA A 139 -6.34 -0.60 -7.54
N TYR A 140 -5.48 -1.33 -6.85
CA TYR A 140 -5.78 -2.13 -5.68
C TYR A 140 -5.32 -1.39 -4.43
N ASN A 141 -6.24 -0.62 -3.84
CA ASN A 141 -5.99 0.22 -2.67
C ASN A 141 -7.12 0.14 -1.63
N ASN A 142 -7.79 -1.01 -1.55
CA ASN A 142 -8.75 -1.37 -0.52
C ASN A 142 -8.71 -2.87 -0.26
N GLU A 143 -8.90 -3.27 0.99
CA GLU A 143 -8.91 -4.69 1.40
C GLU A 143 -10.30 -5.22 1.64
N ASP A 144 -11.19 -4.39 2.19
CA ASP A 144 -12.58 -4.77 2.41
C ASP A 144 -13.21 -5.14 1.06
N GLU A 145 -13.76 -6.36 0.97
CA GLU A 145 -14.41 -6.85 -0.24
C GLU A 145 -13.52 -6.73 -1.51
N ARG A 146 -12.20 -6.85 -1.34
CA ARG A 146 -11.21 -6.70 -2.43
C ARG A 146 -11.46 -7.53 -3.68
N THR A 147 -12.14 -8.67 -3.54
CA THR A 147 -12.48 -9.57 -4.65
C THR A 147 -13.63 -9.03 -5.50
N THR A 148 -14.61 -8.37 -4.90
CA THR A 148 -15.88 -8.02 -5.57
C THR A 148 -16.06 -6.52 -5.80
N THR A 149 -15.26 -5.70 -5.12
CA THR A 149 -15.25 -4.25 -5.31
C THR A 149 -14.70 -3.85 -6.68
N SER A 150 -15.19 -2.73 -7.22
CA SER A 150 -14.67 -2.14 -8.43
C SER A 150 -14.10 -0.75 -8.20
N SER A 151 -12.83 -0.58 -8.60
CA SER A 151 -12.13 0.70 -8.63
C SER A 151 -12.56 1.47 -9.89
N GLY A 152 -13.28 2.57 -9.69
CA GLY A 152 -13.68 3.48 -10.77
C GLY A 152 -12.55 4.43 -11.15
N VAL A 153 -11.78 4.09 -12.18
CA VAL A 153 -10.57 4.82 -12.60
C VAL A 153 -10.78 5.42 -13.98
N ARG A 154 -10.98 6.74 -14.04
CA ARG A 154 -11.12 7.44 -15.33
C ARG A 154 -9.80 7.47 -16.10
N PRO A 155 -9.81 7.57 -17.45
CA PRO A 155 -8.60 7.40 -18.27
C PRO A 155 -7.42 8.28 -17.85
N ARG A 156 -7.70 9.52 -17.43
CA ARG A 156 -6.67 10.43 -16.96
C ARG A 156 -5.99 9.95 -15.67
N VAL A 157 -6.77 9.50 -14.69
CA VAL A 157 -6.22 8.96 -13.43
C VAL A 157 -5.48 7.66 -13.70
N LEU A 158 -6.06 6.78 -14.53
CA LEU A 158 -5.44 5.53 -14.93
C LEU A 158 -4.02 5.76 -15.49
N GLN A 159 -3.87 6.71 -16.41
CA GLN A 159 -2.61 6.96 -17.11
C GLN A 159 -1.61 7.78 -16.28
N GLU A 160 -2.06 8.81 -15.55
CA GLU A 160 -1.19 9.71 -14.79
C GLU A 160 -0.83 9.19 -13.39
N TYR A 161 -1.65 8.31 -12.81
CA TYR A 161 -1.52 7.87 -11.42
C TYR A 161 -1.21 6.37 -11.35
N ASP A 162 -2.19 5.49 -11.62
CA ASP A 162 -2.05 4.05 -11.40
C ASP A 162 -1.00 3.40 -12.31
N LEU A 163 -1.10 3.57 -13.63
CA LEU A 163 -0.18 2.97 -14.60
C LEU A 163 1.24 3.55 -14.49
N ALA A 164 1.36 4.80 -14.04
CA ALA A 164 2.64 5.50 -13.92
C ALA A 164 3.59 4.80 -12.94
N ALA A 165 3.07 4.22 -11.86
CA ALA A 165 3.87 3.50 -10.87
C ALA A 165 4.53 2.22 -11.41
N PHE A 166 3.90 1.55 -12.40
CA PHE A 166 4.42 0.31 -13.00
C PHE A 166 5.36 0.57 -14.18
N ARG A 167 5.11 1.64 -14.94
CA ARG A 167 5.70 1.86 -16.27
C ARG A 167 7.21 1.82 -16.29
N LEU A 168 7.88 2.53 -15.37
CA LEU A 168 9.34 2.64 -15.36
C LEU A 168 10.02 1.26 -15.19
N ALA A 169 9.61 0.50 -14.17
CA ALA A 169 10.26 -0.76 -13.85
C ALA A 169 10.08 -1.82 -14.95
N VAL A 170 8.93 -1.79 -15.64
CA VAL A 170 8.61 -2.67 -16.78
C VAL A 170 9.36 -2.23 -18.04
N ALA A 171 9.32 -0.94 -18.39
CA ALA A 171 9.94 -0.41 -19.60
C ALA A 171 11.47 -0.55 -19.60
N GLU A 172 12.09 -0.41 -18.43
CA GLU A 172 13.54 -0.60 -18.24
C GLU A 172 13.94 -2.08 -18.06
N GLY A 173 12.98 -3.01 -18.00
CA GLY A 173 13.25 -4.44 -17.86
C GLY A 173 13.79 -4.87 -16.48
N SER A 174 13.76 -3.98 -15.49
CA SER A 174 14.13 -4.29 -14.11
C SER A 174 13.14 -5.23 -13.44
N ALA A 175 11.84 -5.06 -13.72
CA ALA A 175 10.80 -6.01 -13.36
C ALA A 175 10.69 -7.07 -14.45
N THR A 176 10.68 -8.34 -14.05
CA THR A 176 10.58 -9.49 -14.97
C THR A 176 9.16 -9.98 -15.15
N GLY A 177 8.24 -9.47 -14.34
CA GLY A 177 6.84 -9.84 -14.39
C GLY A 177 5.95 -8.93 -13.55
N VAL A 178 4.65 -9.23 -13.60
CA VAL A 178 3.61 -8.51 -12.88
C VAL A 178 2.57 -9.50 -12.34
N MET A 179 2.06 -9.27 -11.13
CA MET A 179 0.93 -9.99 -10.56
C MET A 179 -0.35 -9.17 -10.76
N ALA A 180 -1.39 -9.77 -11.34
CA ALA A 180 -2.71 -9.14 -11.47
C ALA A 180 -3.42 -9.05 -10.11
N ALA A 181 -4.20 -8.00 -9.87
CA ALA A 181 -4.91 -7.75 -8.62
C ALA A 181 -6.26 -8.48 -8.51
N TYR A 182 -6.79 -8.61 -7.29
CA TYR A 182 -8.11 -9.19 -7.03
C TYR A 182 -9.27 -8.38 -7.63
N ASN A 183 -9.24 -7.06 -7.45
CA ASN A 183 -10.39 -6.20 -7.70
C ASN A 183 -10.76 -6.06 -9.18
N LEU A 184 -11.93 -5.50 -9.40
CA LEU A 184 -12.38 -5.06 -10.72
C LEU A 184 -11.90 -3.61 -10.94
N VAL A 185 -11.55 -3.26 -12.18
CA VAL A 185 -11.32 -1.87 -12.61
C VAL A 185 -12.33 -1.53 -13.68
N ASN A 186 -13.09 -0.45 -13.46
CA ASN A 186 -14.21 -0.05 -14.31
C ASN A 186 -15.15 -1.23 -14.63
N GLY A 187 -15.51 -2.03 -13.62
CA GLY A 187 -16.39 -3.19 -13.74
C GLY A 187 -15.78 -4.45 -14.40
N ARG A 188 -14.48 -4.47 -14.68
CA ARG A 188 -13.77 -5.64 -15.26
C ARG A 188 -12.74 -6.22 -14.30
N PRO A 189 -12.74 -7.55 -14.03
CA PRO A 189 -11.69 -8.17 -13.22
C PRO A 189 -10.29 -7.97 -13.82
N CYS A 190 -9.30 -7.64 -13.00
CA CYS A 190 -7.93 -7.40 -13.48
C CYS A 190 -7.32 -8.61 -14.21
N HIS A 191 -7.75 -9.83 -13.85
CA HIS A 191 -7.33 -11.09 -14.45
C HIS A 191 -7.75 -11.28 -15.91
N VAL A 192 -8.70 -10.47 -16.40
CA VAL A 192 -9.11 -10.44 -17.82
C VAL A 192 -8.91 -9.06 -18.45
N SER A 193 -8.05 -8.24 -17.85
CA SER A 193 -7.79 -6.88 -18.33
C SER A 193 -6.97 -6.88 -19.62
N PRO A 194 -7.40 -6.15 -20.67
CA PRO A 194 -6.61 -5.99 -21.89
C PRO A 194 -5.34 -5.15 -21.66
N LEU A 195 -5.21 -4.46 -20.52
CA LEU A 195 -4.03 -3.65 -20.19
C LEU A 195 -2.77 -4.51 -19.98
N LEU A 196 -2.92 -5.81 -19.69
CA LEU A 196 -1.79 -6.74 -19.62
C LEU A 196 -1.02 -6.81 -20.95
N GLU A 197 -1.73 -6.84 -22.08
CA GLU A 197 -1.11 -6.87 -23.41
C GLU A 197 -0.87 -5.46 -23.96
N THR A 198 -1.88 -4.57 -23.85
CA THR A 198 -1.86 -3.24 -24.50
C THR A 198 -0.97 -2.22 -23.80
N GLU A 199 -0.69 -2.41 -22.50
CA GLU A 199 0.22 -1.55 -21.74
C GLU A 199 1.46 -2.31 -21.29
N LEU A 200 1.34 -3.30 -20.39
CA LEU A 200 2.51 -3.91 -19.76
C LEU A 200 3.47 -4.56 -20.77
N ARG A 201 2.96 -5.43 -21.64
CA ARG A 201 3.82 -6.09 -22.64
C ARG A 201 4.34 -5.13 -23.70
N ARG A 202 3.53 -4.15 -24.11
CA ARG A 202 3.96 -3.06 -24.99
C ARG A 202 5.13 -2.27 -24.39
N TRP A 203 5.07 -1.94 -23.11
CA TRP A 203 6.17 -1.26 -22.42
C TRP A 203 7.42 -2.13 -22.33
N ALA A 204 7.28 -3.46 -22.19
CA ALA A 204 8.41 -4.38 -22.12
C ALA A 204 9.09 -4.63 -23.48
N GLU A 205 8.47 -4.29 -24.62
CA GLU A 205 9.03 -4.54 -25.97
C GLU A 205 10.49 -4.08 -26.15
N PRO A 206 10.91 -2.87 -25.71
CA PRO A 206 12.27 -2.38 -25.89
C PRO A 206 13.33 -3.21 -25.16
N THR A 207 12.93 -3.98 -24.14
CA THR A 207 13.83 -4.84 -23.35
C THR A 207 14.28 -6.08 -24.14
N GLY A 208 13.54 -6.45 -25.19
CA GLY A 208 13.75 -7.70 -25.94
C GLY A 208 13.34 -8.97 -25.19
N HIS A 209 12.71 -8.85 -24.01
CA HIS A 209 12.23 -9.96 -23.20
C HIS A 209 10.72 -9.85 -22.99
N GLU A 210 10.01 -10.97 -23.05
CA GLU A 210 8.59 -10.99 -22.68
C GLU A 210 8.42 -10.93 -21.16
N LEU A 211 7.48 -10.11 -20.71
CA LEU A 211 7.08 -10.00 -19.31
C LEU A 211 6.33 -11.28 -18.86
N PHE A 212 6.56 -11.77 -17.65
CA PHE A 212 5.82 -12.92 -17.12
C PHE A 212 4.69 -12.47 -16.20
N VAL A 213 3.43 -12.82 -16.50
CA VAL A 213 2.29 -12.37 -15.70
C VAL A 213 1.72 -13.51 -14.86
N VAL A 214 1.52 -13.27 -13.58
CA VAL A 214 0.94 -14.23 -12.63
C VAL A 214 -0.39 -13.70 -12.10
N SER A 215 -1.26 -14.59 -11.68
CA SER A 215 -2.44 -14.24 -10.89
C SER A 215 -2.09 -14.08 -9.42
N ASP A 216 -2.88 -13.29 -8.71
CA ASP A 216 -2.93 -13.33 -7.25
C ASP A 216 -3.50 -14.68 -6.77
N ALA A 217 -3.31 -15.00 -5.49
CA ALA A 217 -3.69 -16.28 -4.92
C ALA A 217 -5.22 -16.49 -4.92
N GLU A 218 -5.69 -17.66 -5.39
CA GLU A 218 -7.10 -18.05 -5.53
C GLU A 218 -7.93 -17.17 -6.50
N ALA A 219 -7.39 -16.06 -6.98
CA ALA A 219 -8.09 -15.12 -7.84
C ALA A 219 -8.59 -15.69 -9.19
N PRO A 220 -7.95 -16.70 -9.82
CA PRO A 220 -8.53 -17.32 -11.01
C PRO A 220 -9.87 -18.02 -10.78
N SER A 221 -10.10 -18.57 -9.59
CA SER A 221 -11.38 -19.19 -9.21
C SER A 221 -12.47 -18.13 -8.96
N ASN A 222 -12.08 -16.98 -8.42
CA ASN A 222 -12.98 -15.86 -8.11
C ASN A 222 -13.76 -15.35 -9.33
N LEU A 223 -13.18 -15.44 -10.54
CA LEU A 223 -13.85 -15.08 -11.81
C LEU A 223 -15.23 -15.75 -12.00
N VAL A 224 -15.48 -16.89 -11.35
CA VAL A 224 -16.75 -17.63 -11.36
C VAL A 224 -17.41 -17.63 -9.99
N GLU A 225 -16.62 -17.89 -8.94
CA GLU A 225 -17.12 -18.17 -7.59
C GLU A 225 -17.60 -16.92 -6.87
N ASP A 226 -16.73 -15.92 -6.70
CA ASP A 226 -17.04 -14.72 -5.91
C ASP A 226 -17.51 -13.55 -6.79
N GLU A 227 -16.84 -13.32 -7.93
CA GLU A 227 -17.11 -12.18 -8.82
C GLU A 227 -18.31 -12.43 -9.73
N HIS A 228 -18.68 -13.69 -9.95
CA HIS A 228 -19.72 -14.13 -10.87
C HIS A 228 -19.61 -13.48 -12.27
N TYR A 229 -18.38 -13.19 -12.71
CA TYR A 229 -18.14 -12.51 -13.97
C TYR A 229 -18.29 -13.47 -15.16
N PHE A 230 -17.94 -14.75 -14.96
CA PHE A 230 -18.21 -15.88 -15.85
C PHE A 230 -19.06 -16.94 -15.15
N ASP A 231 -19.83 -17.71 -15.93
CA ASP A 231 -20.68 -18.78 -15.43
C ASP A 231 -19.96 -20.15 -15.38
N ASP A 232 -18.73 -20.22 -15.90
CA ASP A 232 -18.03 -21.46 -16.23
C ASP A 232 -16.51 -21.29 -16.14
N HIS A 233 -15.84 -22.19 -15.42
CA HIS A 233 -14.40 -22.09 -15.16
C HIS A 233 -13.54 -22.32 -16.41
N ALA A 234 -13.96 -23.19 -17.34
CA ALA A 234 -13.20 -23.38 -18.58
C ALA A 234 -13.19 -22.10 -19.42
N VAL A 235 -14.32 -21.38 -19.52
CA VAL A 235 -14.38 -20.05 -20.16
C VAL A 235 -13.53 -19.02 -19.40
N SER A 236 -13.62 -18.96 -18.07
CA SER A 236 -12.87 -17.96 -17.29
C SER A 236 -11.35 -18.14 -17.41
N HIS A 237 -10.87 -19.38 -17.34
CA HIS A 237 -9.45 -19.70 -17.43
C HIS A 237 -8.92 -19.47 -18.85
N ALA A 238 -9.73 -19.77 -19.88
CA ALA A 238 -9.39 -19.41 -21.26
C ALA A 238 -9.28 -17.89 -21.43
N ALA A 239 -10.24 -17.14 -20.91
CA ALA A 239 -10.23 -15.68 -20.99
C ALA A 239 -9.02 -15.07 -20.27
N ALA A 240 -8.67 -15.57 -19.07
CA ALA A 240 -7.51 -15.11 -18.32
C ALA A 240 -6.19 -15.38 -19.06
N LEU A 241 -6.02 -16.59 -19.62
CA LEU A 241 -4.84 -16.94 -20.41
C LEU A 241 -4.73 -16.08 -21.69
N ILE A 242 -5.84 -15.84 -22.38
CA ILE A 242 -5.89 -14.99 -23.57
C ILE A 242 -5.55 -13.53 -23.22
N ALA A 243 -6.09 -13.02 -22.11
CA ALA A 243 -5.84 -11.67 -21.63
C ALA A 243 -4.38 -11.46 -21.21
N GLY A 244 -3.69 -12.52 -20.80
CA GLY A 244 -2.23 -12.51 -20.64
C GLY A 244 -1.70 -13.14 -19.35
N ILE A 245 -2.54 -13.77 -18.52
CA ILE A 245 -2.11 -14.52 -17.33
C ILE A 245 -1.32 -15.76 -17.77
N ASP A 246 -0.04 -15.85 -17.40
CA ASP A 246 0.85 -16.96 -17.75
C ASP A 246 0.94 -18.02 -16.64
N SER A 247 0.67 -17.64 -15.37
CA SER A 247 0.68 -18.53 -14.21
C SER A 247 -0.55 -18.36 -13.32
N PHE A 248 -1.20 -19.47 -12.99
CA PHE A 248 -2.40 -19.58 -12.17
C PHE A 248 -2.01 -19.98 -10.72
N THR A 249 -2.19 -19.06 -9.80
CA THR A 249 -1.96 -19.22 -8.35
C THR A 249 -3.31 -19.58 -7.72
N ASP A 250 -3.62 -20.88 -7.62
CA ASP A 250 -4.99 -21.35 -7.32
C ASP A 250 -4.92 -22.77 -6.75
N HIS A 251 -5.83 -23.17 -5.85
CA HIS A 251 -5.90 -24.54 -5.27
C HIS A 251 -4.60 -25.04 -4.60
N ALA A 252 -3.82 -24.15 -4.01
CA ALA A 252 -2.56 -24.48 -3.33
C ALA A 252 -1.64 -25.42 -4.15
N GLU A 253 -1.29 -26.61 -3.62
CA GLU A 253 -0.41 -27.58 -4.32
C GLU A 253 -1.14 -28.44 -5.37
N ASP A 254 -2.47 -28.43 -5.40
CA ASP A 254 -3.27 -29.30 -6.27
C ASP A 254 -3.45 -28.71 -7.67
N SER A 255 -2.45 -28.96 -8.52
CA SER A 255 -2.50 -28.56 -9.93
C SER A 255 -3.61 -29.23 -10.75
N SER A 256 -4.26 -30.29 -10.25
CA SER A 256 -5.19 -31.11 -11.06
C SER A 256 -6.42 -30.32 -11.49
N VAL A 257 -6.88 -29.38 -10.67
CA VAL A 257 -8.04 -28.54 -10.93
C VAL A 257 -7.77 -27.58 -12.08
N THR A 258 -6.68 -26.80 -12.01
CA THR A 258 -6.27 -25.89 -13.10
C THR A 258 -6.04 -26.65 -14.40
N VAL A 259 -5.39 -27.83 -14.33
CA VAL A 259 -5.13 -28.66 -15.51
C VAL A 259 -6.44 -29.15 -16.15
N ALA A 260 -7.41 -29.58 -15.35
CA ALA A 260 -8.72 -30.01 -15.86
C ALA A 260 -9.46 -28.84 -16.56
N ARG A 261 -9.50 -27.66 -15.92
CA ARG A 261 -10.15 -26.45 -16.46
C ARG A 261 -9.53 -26.00 -17.80
N ILE A 262 -8.20 -25.99 -17.90
CA ILE A 262 -7.49 -25.65 -19.15
C ILE A 262 -7.68 -26.73 -20.23
N THR A 263 -7.66 -28.01 -19.84
CA THR A 263 -7.87 -29.11 -20.80
C THR A 263 -9.27 -29.03 -21.41
N GLU A 264 -10.28 -28.82 -20.59
CA GLU A 264 -11.66 -28.65 -21.05
C GLU A 264 -11.79 -27.43 -21.99
N ALA A 265 -11.12 -26.32 -21.67
CA ALA A 265 -11.09 -25.15 -22.53
C ALA A 265 -10.51 -25.45 -23.93
N VAL A 266 -9.46 -26.27 -24.02
CA VAL A 266 -8.90 -26.73 -25.30
C VAL A 266 -9.88 -27.66 -26.02
N GLU A 267 -10.48 -28.63 -25.33
CA GLU A 267 -11.46 -29.57 -25.90
C GLU A 267 -12.68 -28.84 -26.48
N ARG A 268 -13.10 -27.74 -25.85
CA ARG A 268 -14.19 -26.86 -26.29
C ARG A 268 -13.78 -25.86 -27.38
N GLY A 269 -12.50 -25.81 -27.76
CA GLY A 269 -11.97 -24.88 -28.76
C GLY A 269 -11.90 -23.43 -28.30
N LEU A 270 -11.89 -23.18 -26.99
CA LEU A 270 -11.74 -21.86 -26.38
C LEU A 270 -10.26 -21.43 -26.31
N LEU A 271 -9.35 -22.41 -26.30
CA LEU A 271 -7.90 -22.22 -26.33
C LEU A 271 -7.28 -23.05 -27.45
N SER A 272 -6.26 -22.50 -28.09
CA SER A 272 -5.37 -23.23 -28.99
C SER A 272 -4.12 -23.73 -28.25
N ALA A 273 -3.39 -24.66 -28.88
CA ALA A 273 -2.08 -25.06 -28.38
C ALA A 273 -1.08 -23.88 -28.36
N ASP A 274 -1.20 -22.95 -29.32
CA ASP A 274 -0.32 -21.78 -29.42
C ASP A 274 -0.51 -20.82 -28.23
N ASP A 275 -1.73 -20.70 -27.70
CA ASP A 275 -2.02 -19.89 -26.51
C ASP A 275 -1.27 -20.42 -25.28
N ILE A 276 -1.29 -21.75 -25.10
CA ILE A 276 -0.59 -22.43 -24.00
C ILE A 276 0.92 -22.33 -24.21
N ASP A 277 1.41 -22.59 -25.42
CA ASP A 277 2.84 -22.54 -25.75
C ASP A 277 3.43 -21.14 -25.51
N ARG A 278 2.65 -20.08 -25.74
CA ARG A 278 3.06 -18.70 -25.44
C ARG A 278 3.32 -18.48 -23.94
N ALA A 279 2.39 -18.87 -23.07
CA ALA A 279 2.58 -18.76 -21.63
C ALA A 279 3.73 -19.63 -21.11
N VAL A 280 3.84 -20.88 -21.61
CA VAL A 280 4.95 -21.78 -21.25
C VAL A 280 6.30 -21.23 -21.70
N ARG A 281 6.39 -20.61 -22.88
CA ARG A 281 7.63 -19.99 -23.38
C ARG A 281 8.11 -18.87 -22.44
N ARG A 282 7.20 -18.03 -21.95
CA ARG A 282 7.52 -16.93 -21.02
C ARG A 282 8.08 -17.46 -19.71
N GLN A 283 7.42 -18.48 -19.13
CA GLN A 283 7.94 -19.14 -17.93
C GLN A 283 9.32 -19.76 -18.15
N LEU A 284 9.51 -20.50 -19.26
CA LEU A 284 10.81 -21.12 -19.57
C LEU A 284 11.90 -20.07 -19.82
N SER A 285 11.58 -18.95 -20.47
CA SER A 285 12.52 -17.84 -20.70
C SER A 285 13.10 -17.31 -19.37
N ILE A 286 12.24 -17.10 -18.36
CA ILE A 286 12.69 -16.70 -17.01
C ILE A 286 13.58 -17.78 -16.38
N ARG A 287 13.21 -19.06 -16.49
CA ARG A 287 14.00 -20.18 -15.93
C ARG A 287 15.38 -20.31 -16.59
N PHE A 288 15.49 -20.09 -17.90
CA PHE A 288 16.77 -20.00 -18.59
C PHE A 288 17.63 -18.85 -18.06
N ARG A 289 17.06 -17.66 -17.90
CA ARG A 289 17.78 -16.48 -17.40
C ARG A 289 18.20 -16.64 -15.93
N LEU A 290 17.46 -17.41 -15.13
CA LEU A 290 17.80 -17.73 -13.74
C LEU A 290 18.89 -18.80 -13.60
N GLY A 291 19.32 -19.42 -14.72
CA GLY A 291 20.43 -20.38 -14.76
C GLY A 291 20.05 -21.83 -14.47
N GLU A 292 18.77 -22.20 -14.47
CA GLU A 292 18.34 -23.59 -14.19
C GLU A 292 18.99 -24.60 -15.15
N PHE A 293 19.15 -24.20 -16.41
CA PHE A 293 19.66 -25.05 -17.49
C PHE A 293 21.16 -24.85 -17.78
N ASP A 294 21.85 -24.02 -16.99
CA ASP A 294 23.29 -23.79 -17.13
C ASP A 294 24.05 -24.97 -16.50
N ALA A 295 25.06 -25.51 -17.20
CA ALA A 295 25.77 -26.72 -16.77
C ALA A 295 26.52 -26.55 -15.42
N ASP A 296 26.89 -25.31 -15.08
CA ASP A 296 27.53 -24.91 -13.83
C ASP A 296 26.56 -24.23 -12.83
N GLY A 297 25.27 -24.14 -13.18
CA GLY A 297 24.25 -23.43 -12.39
C GLY A 297 24.28 -21.90 -12.54
N GLY A 298 25.10 -21.37 -13.45
CA GLY A 298 25.19 -19.94 -13.74
C GLY A 298 25.98 -19.12 -12.71
N PRO A 299 26.03 -17.79 -12.87
CA PRO A 299 26.93 -16.91 -12.09
C PRO A 299 26.63 -16.84 -10.59
N TYR A 300 25.43 -17.26 -10.17
CA TYR A 300 24.99 -17.23 -8.77
C TYR A 300 24.93 -18.62 -8.12
N ALA A 301 25.50 -19.66 -8.75
CA ALA A 301 25.51 -21.01 -8.20
C ALA A 301 26.30 -21.14 -6.88
N GLY A 302 27.28 -20.25 -6.66
CA GLY A 302 28.20 -20.29 -5.51
C GLY A 302 27.72 -19.56 -4.26
N THR A 303 26.51 -19.01 -4.23
CA THR A 303 26.00 -18.27 -3.06
C THR A 303 25.84 -19.20 -1.85
N GLY A 304 26.63 -18.98 -0.80
CA GLY A 304 26.62 -19.75 0.44
C GLY A 304 25.57 -19.28 1.46
N TRP A 305 25.34 -20.08 2.50
CA TRP A 305 24.40 -19.76 3.58
C TRP A 305 24.88 -18.60 4.48
N GLU A 306 26.18 -18.32 4.51
CA GLU A 306 26.77 -17.18 5.22
C GLU A 306 26.30 -15.81 4.72
N ALA A 307 25.61 -15.76 3.56
CA ALA A 307 24.96 -14.56 3.07
C ALA A 307 23.69 -14.18 3.85
N VAL A 308 23.02 -15.15 4.49
CA VAL A 308 21.78 -14.89 5.25
C VAL A 308 22.11 -14.22 6.58
N ASP A 309 21.48 -13.07 6.85
CA ASP A 309 21.72 -12.27 8.06
C ASP A 309 23.21 -11.97 8.27
N ALA A 310 23.92 -11.73 7.16
CA ALA A 310 25.33 -11.38 7.14
C ALA A 310 25.55 -10.03 7.85
N PRO A 311 26.72 -9.80 8.48
CA PRO A 311 27.01 -8.53 9.16
C PRO A 311 26.80 -7.28 8.29
N ALA A 312 27.06 -7.38 6.97
CA ALA A 312 26.80 -6.29 6.03
C ALA A 312 25.30 -6.02 5.85
N HIS A 313 24.46 -7.05 5.82
CA HIS A 313 23.00 -6.90 5.71
C HIS A 313 22.40 -6.34 7.01
N ARG A 314 22.94 -6.72 8.19
CA ARG A 314 22.58 -6.10 9.47
C ARG A 314 22.91 -4.62 9.52
N ALA A 315 24.10 -4.24 9.06
CA ALA A 315 24.50 -2.84 8.97
C ALA A 315 23.61 -2.07 7.98
N LEU A 316 23.24 -2.70 6.86
CA LEU A 316 22.29 -2.13 5.90
C LEU A 316 20.89 -1.96 6.50
N ALA A 317 20.39 -2.94 7.26
CA ALA A 317 19.10 -2.86 7.96
C ALA A 317 19.09 -1.71 8.97
N LEU A 318 20.17 -1.53 9.74
CA LEU A 318 20.32 -0.38 10.64
C LEU A 318 20.33 0.94 9.88
N ARG A 319 21.07 1.04 8.78
CA ARG A 319 21.09 2.26 7.95
C ARG A 319 19.71 2.55 7.38
N ALA A 320 19.03 1.55 6.83
CA ALA A 320 17.69 1.69 6.26
C ALA A 320 16.68 2.14 7.33
N ALA A 321 16.69 1.53 8.51
CA ALA A 321 15.84 1.91 9.64
C ALA A 321 16.18 3.32 10.16
N THR A 322 17.44 3.72 10.17
CA THR A 322 17.86 5.06 10.63
C THR A 322 17.44 6.14 9.62
N GLU A 323 17.67 5.92 8.33
CA GLU A 323 17.33 6.86 7.27
C GLU A 323 15.83 6.92 6.96
N SER A 324 15.01 6.00 7.49
CA SER A 324 13.55 6.03 7.39
C SER A 324 12.87 6.80 8.53
N VAL A 325 13.56 7.07 9.65
CA VAL A 325 12.99 7.84 10.77
C VAL A 325 12.71 9.28 10.32
N VAL A 326 11.46 9.70 10.45
CA VAL A 326 10.99 11.04 10.11
C VAL A 326 10.78 11.85 11.39
N LEU A 327 11.52 12.94 11.55
CA LEU A 327 11.25 13.92 12.60
C LEU A 327 10.11 14.83 12.14
N LEU A 328 8.91 14.66 12.69
CA LEU A 328 7.72 15.41 12.28
C LEU A 328 7.65 16.78 12.95
N ARG A 329 7.99 16.84 14.24
CA ARG A 329 7.96 18.04 15.06
C ARG A 329 9.16 18.06 16.00
N ASN A 330 9.78 19.22 16.17
CA ASN A 330 10.84 19.45 17.15
C ASN A 330 10.90 20.92 17.58
N GLU A 331 10.28 21.23 18.71
CA GLU A 331 10.27 22.56 19.30
C GLU A 331 11.36 22.72 20.35
N GLN A 332 11.91 23.93 20.45
CA GLN A 332 12.90 24.30 21.46
C GLN A 332 14.12 23.35 21.53
N ASP A 333 14.49 22.75 20.39
CA ASP A 333 15.56 21.77 20.27
C ASP A 333 15.44 20.61 21.29
N ALA A 334 14.21 20.15 21.54
CA ALA A 334 13.95 19.04 22.47
C ALA A 334 14.65 17.75 22.06
N LEU A 335 14.86 17.57 20.75
CA LEU A 335 15.73 16.55 20.18
C LEU A 335 16.89 17.16 19.39
N PRO A 336 18.07 16.50 19.41
CA PRO A 336 18.37 15.29 20.18
C PRO A 336 18.62 15.61 21.67
N PHE A 337 18.27 14.68 22.57
CA PHE A 337 18.60 14.84 24.00
C PHE A 337 19.86 14.06 24.38
N SER A 338 20.63 14.56 25.35
CA SER A 338 21.83 13.88 25.82
C SER A 338 21.52 12.64 26.67
N ALA A 339 22.22 11.53 26.41
CA ALA A 339 22.18 10.32 27.22
C ALA A 339 22.90 10.45 28.58
N ALA A 340 23.87 11.36 28.68
CA ALA A 340 24.83 11.40 29.78
C ALA A 340 24.15 11.63 31.14
N GLY A 341 24.22 10.63 32.02
CA GLY A 341 23.62 10.67 33.36
C GLY A 341 22.09 10.83 33.37
N ARG A 342 21.42 10.65 32.23
CA ARG A 342 20.01 11.00 32.07
C ARG A 342 19.10 9.85 32.48
N ARG A 343 17.97 10.18 33.11
CA ARG A 343 16.89 9.23 33.41
C ARG A 343 15.81 9.33 32.35
N VAL A 344 15.52 8.22 31.68
CA VAL A 344 14.55 8.17 30.58
C VAL A 344 13.44 7.20 30.95
N ALA A 345 12.19 7.63 30.86
CA ALA A 345 11.04 6.73 30.90
C ALA A 345 10.68 6.34 29.47
N VAL A 346 10.79 5.06 29.11
CA VAL A 346 10.33 4.54 27.81
C VAL A 346 8.96 3.92 28.01
N VAL A 347 7.93 4.57 27.48
CA VAL A 347 6.53 4.31 27.82
C VAL A 347 5.74 3.87 26.59
N GLY A 348 4.78 2.97 26.77
CA GLY A 348 3.77 2.65 25.76
C GLY A 348 3.78 1.19 25.32
N PRO A 349 2.66 0.68 24.77
CA PRO A 349 2.48 -0.73 24.45
C PRO A 349 3.44 -1.22 23.37
N LEU A 350 4.05 -0.30 22.61
CA LEU A 350 5.02 -0.59 21.57
C LEU A 350 6.48 -0.37 22.00
N ALA A 351 6.73 0.05 23.24
CA ALA A 351 8.07 0.38 23.73
C ALA A 351 9.02 -0.83 23.70
N ASP A 352 8.53 -2.01 24.09
CA ASP A 352 9.32 -3.24 24.18
C ASP A 352 8.83 -4.33 23.22
N SER A 353 8.36 -3.92 22.04
CA SER A 353 7.87 -4.84 20.99
C SER A 353 8.50 -4.53 19.64
N LEU A 354 8.74 -5.58 18.86
CA LEU A 354 8.94 -5.53 17.41
C LEU A 354 8.03 -6.59 16.81
N PHE A 355 7.35 -6.25 15.73
CA PHE A 355 6.45 -7.17 15.06
C PHE A 355 7.08 -7.70 13.78
N GLU A 356 6.86 -8.98 13.54
CA GLU A 356 6.86 -9.53 12.18
C GLU A 356 5.54 -9.14 11.51
N ASP A 357 5.49 -9.18 10.17
CA ASP A 357 4.24 -9.07 9.38
C ASP A 357 4.13 -10.29 8.44
N TRP A 358 3.03 -10.41 7.69
CA TRP A 358 2.81 -11.59 6.83
C TRP A 358 3.85 -11.78 5.74
N TYR A 359 4.60 -10.74 5.39
CA TYR A 359 5.56 -10.74 4.29
C TYR A 359 7.02 -10.62 4.76
N SER A 360 7.25 -10.77 6.06
CA SER A 360 8.59 -10.81 6.66
C SER A 360 9.13 -12.23 6.79
N GLY A 361 10.46 -12.33 6.89
CA GLY A 361 11.10 -13.51 7.49
C GLY A 361 10.93 -13.50 9.01
N THR A 362 11.42 -14.55 9.67
CA THR A 362 11.57 -14.52 11.13
C THR A 362 12.72 -13.60 11.50
N LEU A 363 12.53 -12.73 12.49
CA LEU A 363 13.59 -11.84 12.97
C LEU A 363 14.77 -12.65 13.56
N PRO A 364 16.00 -12.56 13.02
CA PRO A 364 17.16 -13.32 13.52
C PRO A 364 17.55 -12.91 14.95
N TYR A 365 17.28 -11.65 15.28
CA TYR A 365 17.33 -11.04 16.61
C TYR A 365 16.39 -9.85 16.62
N ARG A 366 16.12 -9.30 17.80
CA ARG A 366 15.19 -8.18 18.00
C ARG A 366 15.88 -7.11 18.83
N VAL A 367 15.79 -5.85 18.42
CA VAL A 367 16.18 -4.70 19.25
C VAL A 367 15.01 -3.73 19.33
N THR A 368 14.29 -3.78 20.44
CA THR A 368 13.12 -2.94 20.69
C THR A 368 13.53 -1.49 20.97
N ALA A 369 12.59 -0.53 20.88
CA ALA A 369 12.87 0.86 21.24
C ALA A 369 13.40 0.98 22.67
N ALA A 370 12.83 0.21 23.60
CA ALA A 370 13.26 0.09 24.98
C ALA A 370 14.68 -0.49 25.10
N GLU A 371 15.01 -1.56 24.39
CA GLU A 371 16.36 -2.15 24.42
C GLU A 371 17.42 -1.20 23.85
N GLY A 372 17.12 -0.57 22.71
CA GLY A 372 18.03 0.38 22.06
C GLY A 372 18.33 1.58 22.96
N LEU A 373 17.29 2.23 23.49
CA LEU A 373 17.43 3.38 24.38
C LEU A 373 18.13 3.00 25.69
N ARG A 374 17.74 1.88 26.32
CA ARG A 374 18.37 1.42 27.56
C ARG A 374 19.86 1.18 27.35
N THR A 375 20.22 0.46 26.30
CA THR A 375 21.62 0.17 25.96
C THR A 375 22.43 1.46 25.79
N ALA A 376 21.91 2.41 25.02
CA ALA A 376 22.62 3.66 24.74
C ALA A 376 22.70 4.60 25.96
N VAL A 377 21.62 4.68 26.76
CA VAL A 377 21.56 5.53 27.96
C VAL A 377 22.44 4.97 29.08
N GLU A 378 22.40 3.66 29.34
CA GLU A 378 23.25 3.02 30.36
C GLU A 378 24.73 3.08 29.99
N ALA A 379 25.07 2.99 28.69
CA ALA A 379 26.44 3.20 28.21
C ALA A 379 26.97 4.62 28.49
N ALA A 380 26.08 5.58 28.76
CA ALA A 380 26.40 6.96 29.11
C ALA A 380 26.13 7.28 30.60
N ASP A 381 26.18 6.27 31.48
CA ASP A 381 25.93 6.38 32.92
C ASP A 381 24.51 6.88 33.29
N GLY A 382 23.55 6.78 32.36
CA GLY A 382 22.14 7.09 32.60
C GLY A 382 21.33 5.88 33.07
N GLN A 383 20.01 6.05 33.13
CA GLN A 383 19.05 5.00 33.50
C GLN A 383 17.82 5.05 32.60
N ALA A 384 17.33 3.89 32.16
CA ALA A 384 16.06 3.79 31.44
C ALA A 384 15.06 2.91 32.21
N GLU A 385 13.89 3.46 32.51
CA GLU A 385 12.76 2.72 33.08
C GLU A 385 11.74 2.45 31.97
N VAL A 386 11.32 1.19 31.81
CA VAL A 386 10.37 0.79 30.76
C VAL A 386 9.01 0.49 31.37
N VAL A 387 7.95 1.10 30.84
CA VAL A 387 6.57 0.90 31.28
C VAL A 387 5.62 0.86 30.09
N GLU A 388 4.99 -0.28 29.81
CA GLU A 388 4.07 -0.40 28.67
C GLU A 388 2.81 0.47 28.78
N GLY A 389 2.44 0.86 30.01
CA GLY A 389 1.29 1.76 30.24
C GLY A 389 -0.07 1.08 30.07
N VAL A 390 -0.11 -0.26 30.06
CA VAL A 390 -1.33 -1.08 29.96
C VAL A 390 -1.79 -1.58 31.32
N ASP A 391 -3.12 -1.71 31.48
CA ASP A 391 -3.69 -2.20 32.72
C ASP A 391 -3.39 -3.69 32.93
N ARG A 392 -3.13 -4.05 34.18
CA ARG A 392 -3.11 -5.44 34.60
C ARG A 392 -4.44 -5.79 35.25
N ILE A 393 -5.08 -6.83 34.75
CA ILE A 393 -6.41 -7.24 35.17
C ILE A 393 -6.46 -8.70 35.64
N THR A 394 -7.51 -9.02 36.39
CA THR A 394 -7.97 -10.39 36.60
C THR A 394 -9.41 -10.53 36.12
N LEU A 395 -9.76 -11.72 35.64
CA LEU A 395 -11.09 -12.05 35.10
C LEU A 395 -11.75 -13.10 35.99
N ARG A 396 -12.75 -12.71 36.79
CA ARG A 396 -13.48 -13.64 37.68
C ARG A 396 -14.73 -14.18 36.99
N ALA A 397 -14.78 -15.49 36.79
CA ALA A 397 -15.96 -16.18 36.26
C ALA A 397 -17.13 -16.12 37.26
N GLY A 398 -18.28 -15.65 36.80
CA GLY A 398 -19.51 -15.57 37.58
C GLY A 398 -20.09 -16.94 37.93
N SER A 399 -19.93 -17.95 37.05
CA SER A 399 -20.47 -19.30 37.26
C SER A 399 -19.79 -20.05 38.41
N THR A 400 -18.49 -19.81 38.62
CA THR A 400 -17.67 -20.54 39.60
C THR A 400 -17.13 -19.66 40.72
N GLY A 401 -17.15 -18.33 40.56
CA GLY A 401 -16.51 -17.37 41.46
C GLY A 401 -14.97 -17.38 41.41
N ARG A 402 -14.38 -18.16 40.50
CA ARG A 402 -12.94 -18.40 40.36
C ARG A 402 -12.31 -17.48 39.31
N LEU A 403 -10.99 -17.33 39.34
CA LEU A 403 -10.27 -16.50 38.36
C LEU A 403 -9.86 -17.32 37.15
N LEU A 404 -9.93 -16.72 35.96
CA LEU A 404 -9.26 -17.23 34.78
C LEU A 404 -7.74 -17.23 35.02
N ALA A 405 -7.09 -18.36 34.79
CA ALA A 405 -5.66 -18.51 34.97
C ALA A 405 -5.06 -19.46 33.93
N ALA A 406 -3.78 -19.27 33.62
CA ALA A 406 -3.01 -20.20 32.80
C ALA A 406 -2.51 -21.39 33.64
N GLY A 407 -2.73 -22.62 33.16
CA GLY A 407 -2.17 -23.85 33.72
C GLY A 407 -0.68 -24.01 33.39
N GLU A 408 0.02 -24.98 34.00
CA GLU A 408 1.42 -25.28 33.67
C GLU A 408 1.63 -25.63 32.18
N ASP A 409 0.60 -26.20 31.55
CA ASP A 409 0.51 -26.49 30.11
C ASP A 409 0.10 -25.28 29.26
N THR A 410 0.03 -24.09 29.85
CA THR A 410 -0.44 -22.81 29.27
C THR A 410 -1.94 -22.73 28.94
N ARG A 411 -2.71 -23.82 29.10
CA ARG A 411 -4.16 -23.80 28.82
C ARG A 411 -4.88 -22.94 29.85
N LEU A 412 -5.86 -22.16 29.39
CA LEU A 412 -6.63 -21.29 30.26
C LEU A 412 -7.83 -22.03 30.88
N SER A 413 -7.97 -21.88 32.21
CA SER A 413 -9.05 -22.48 32.99
C SER A 413 -9.39 -21.59 34.19
N VAL A 414 -10.54 -21.83 34.83
CA VAL A 414 -10.90 -21.14 36.07
C VAL A 414 -10.33 -21.87 37.29
N SER A 415 -9.48 -21.20 38.07
CA SER A 415 -8.74 -21.75 39.19
C SER A 415 -9.03 -21.04 40.52
N GLY A 416 -8.64 -21.66 41.64
CA GLY A 416 -8.72 -21.06 42.97
C GLY A 416 -7.68 -19.98 43.27
N SER A 417 -7.01 -19.43 42.25
CA SER A 417 -5.95 -18.43 42.37
C SER A 417 -6.42 -17.13 43.02
N GLY A 418 -5.51 -16.48 43.75
CA GLY A 418 -5.69 -15.14 44.28
C GLY A 418 -5.50 -14.06 43.22
N ASN A 419 -5.89 -12.82 43.51
CA ASN A 419 -5.67 -11.70 42.59
C ASN A 419 -4.18 -11.34 42.43
N ASP A 420 -3.33 -11.78 43.35
CA ASP A 420 -1.87 -11.62 43.38
C ASP A 420 -1.12 -12.72 42.62
N ASP A 421 -1.80 -13.77 42.17
CA ASP A 421 -1.21 -14.86 41.40
C ASP A 421 -0.98 -14.44 39.94
N GLU A 422 0.28 -14.41 39.51
CA GLU A 422 0.66 -14.08 38.13
C GLU A 422 0.04 -15.02 37.09
N ALA A 423 -0.32 -16.26 37.47
CA ALA A 423 -1.04 -17.17 36.58
C ALA A 423 -2.44 -16.65 36.24
N ALA A 424 -3.06 -15.88 37.12
CA ALA A 424 -4.41 -15.33 37.00
C ALA A 424 -4.46 -13.86 36.54
N GLN A 425 -3.29 -13.24 36.32
CA GLN A 425 -3.16 -11.86 35.88
C GLN A 425 -2.89 -11.79 34.37
N PHE A 426 -3.49 -10.79 33.72
CA PHE A 426 -3.30 -10.50 32.30
C PHE A 426 -3.02 -9.00 32.11
N ASP A 427 -2.00 -8.68 31.32
CA ASP A 427 -1.82 -7.33 30.79
C ASP A 427 -2.81 -7.16 29.61
N LEU A 428 -3.61 -6.08 29.65
CA LEU A 428 -4.70 -5.79 28.71
C LEU A 428 -4.30 -4.68 27.74
N PHE A 429 -4.09 -5.04 26.47
CA PHE A 429 -3.77 -4.09 25.41
C PHE A 429 -5.06 -3.71 24.67
N ASP A 430 -5.36 -2.41 24.57
CA ASP A 430 -6.55 -1.86 23.88
C ASP A 430 -6.13 -1.18 22.58
N TRP A 431 -6.51 -1.80 21.46
CA TRP A 431 -6.11 -1.42 20.10
C TRP A 431 -7.19 -0.62 19.35
N ASP A 432 -8.18 -0.07 20.07
CA ASP A 432 -9.39 0.59 19.54
C ASP A 432 -10.45 -0.36 18.98
N LEU A 433 -11.63 0.20 18.67
CA LEU A 433 -12.79 -0.49 18.10
C LEU A 433 -13.28 -1.67 18.96
N GLY A 434 -12.94 -1.65 20.25
CA GLY A 434 -13.23 -2.70 21.22
C GLY A 434 -12.36 -3.95 21.08
N VAL A 435 -11.33 -3.93 20.22
CA VAL A 435 -10.40 -5.05 20.02
C VAL A 435 -9.27 -4.96 21.04
N VAL A 436 -9.07 -6.04 21.78
CA VAL A 436 -8.04 -6.16 22.82
C VAL A 436 -7.22 -7.43 22.63
N THR A 437 -5.99 -7.42 23.15
CA THR A 437 -5.19 -8.64 23.34
C THR A 437 -4.85 -8.81 24.82
N LEU A 438 -4.70 -10.06 25.25
CA LEU A 438 -4.46 -10.43 26.65
C LEU A 438 -3.14 -11.15 26.77
N ARG A 439 -2.15 -10.59 27.46
CA ARG A 439 -0.88 -11.28 27.73
C ARG A 439 -0.86 -11.79 29.16
N ASN A 440 -0.73 -13.10 29.34
CA ASN A 440 -0.66 -13.67 30.68
C ASN A 440 0.68 -13.32 31.34
N VAL A 441 0.64 -12.88 32.60
CA VAL A 441 1.83 -12.37 33.29
C VAL A 441 2.87 -13.45 33.55
N ARG A 442 2.42 -14.64 33.98
CA ARG A 442 3.32 -15.75 34.29
C ARG A 442 3.99 -16.31 33.04
N THR A 443 3.27 -16.47 31.94
CA THR A 443 3.86 -17.04 30.70
C THR A 443 4.59 -15.99 29.87
N GLY A 444 4.26 -14.71 30.02
CA GLY A 444 4.75 -13.63 29.16
C GLY A 444 4.25 -13.75 27.71
N ARG A 445 3.17 -14.50 27.48
CA ARG A 445 2.64 -14.84 26.15
C ARG A 445 1.18 -14.44 26.02
N TYR A 446 0.76 -14.11 24.80
CA TYR A 446 -0.61 -13.76 24.48
C TYR A 446 -1.52 -14.98 24.55
N ALA A 447 -2.73 -14.74 25.06
CA ALA A 447 -3.83 -15.67 24.95
C ALA A 447 -4.25 -15.78 23.48
N GLY A 448 -4.45 -17.00 22.99
CA GLY A 448 -4.92 -17.26 21.65
C GLY A 448 -5.86 -18.46 21.58
N LEU A 449 -6.76 -18.43 20.62
CA LEU A 449 -7.63 -19.55 20.27
C LEU A 449 -6.82 -20.71 19.66
N VAL A 450 -7.23 -21.93 19.99
CA VAL A 450 -6.78 -23.17 19.36
C VAL A 450 -7.91 -23.67 18.45
N ASP A 451 -7.65 -23.79 17.15
CA ASP A 451 -8.70 -24.12 16.19
C ASP A 451 -9.27 -25.52 16.35
N GLU A 452 -8.44 -26.49 16.72
CA GLU A 452 -8.84 -27.89 16.76
C GLU A 452 -9.90 -28.20 17.82
N ASP A 453 -9.90 -27.46 18.93
CA ASP A 453 -10.78 -27.72 20.07
C ASP A 453 -11.44 -26.47 20.67
N ALA A 454 -11.26 -25.30 20.02
CA ALA A 454 -11.77 -24.00 20.42
C ALA A 454 -11.34 -23.56 21.84
N SER A 455 -10.30 -24.16 22.42
CA SER A 455 -9.80 -23.74 23.73
C SER A 455 -8.91 -22.51 23.66
N LEU A 456 -8.63 -21.91 24.81
CA LEU A 456 -7.65 -20.83 24.93
C LEU A 456 -6.34 -21.30 25.56
N VAL A 457 -5.22 -20.87 24.99
CA VAL A 457 -3.86 -21.09 25.50
C VAL A 457 -3.13 -19.76 25.61
N ALA A 458 -2.19 -19.63 26.56
CA ALA A 458 -1.33 -18.46 26.70
C ALA A 458 0.12 -18.78 26.33
N ASP A 459 0.37 -19.09 25.06
CA ASP A 459 1.68 -19.47 24.51
C ASP A 459 2.10 -18.65 23.27
N ARG A 460 1.24 -17.76 22.76
CA ARG A 460 1.47 -16.98 21.54
C ARG A 460 2.47 -15.85 21.79
N VAL A 461 3.43 -15.67 20.89
CA VAL A 461 4.50 -14.65 21.03
C VAL A 461 3.96 -13.25 20.73
N GLN A 462 3.11 -13.14 19.72
CA GLN A 462 2.45 -11.93 19.24
C GLN A 462 1.16 -12.34 18.51
N PRO A 463 0.23 -11.40 18.28
CA PRO A 463 -0.75 -11.54 17.20
C PRO A 463 -0.03 -11.84 15.87
N ALA A 464 -0.52 -12.84 15.14
CA ALA A 464 0.08 -13.28 13.89
C ALA A 464 -0.94 -14.03 13.03
N GLY A 465 -0.54 -14.30 11.79
CA GLY A 465 -1.30 -15.19 10.90
C GLY A 465 -2.43 -14.48 10.17
N TRP A 466 -2.97 -15.18 9.16
CA TRP A 466 -4.07 -14.65 8.35
C TRP A 466 -5.37 -14.57 9.12
N ASP A 467 -5.64 -15.62 9.90
CA ASP A 467 -6.65 -15.66 10.92
C ASP A 467 -5.95 -15.31 12.24
N VAL A 468 -6.34 -14.20 12.86
CA VAL A 468 -5.66 -13.68 14.06
C VAL A 468 -6.39 -14.18 15.30
N HIS A 469 -5.85 -15.20 15.94
CA HIS A 469 -6.48 -15.93 17.05
C HIS A 469 -6.29 -15.27 18.42
N GLU A 470 -5.45 -14.24 18.51
CA GLU A 470 -5.04 -13.56 19.74
C GLU A 470 -5.91 -12.34 20.11
N THR A 471 -6.93 -12.06 19.30
CA THR A 471 -7.75 -10.84 19.43
C THR A 471 -9.13 -11.13 20.01
N PHE A 472 -9.55 -10.30 20.95
CA PHE A 472 -10.80 -10.45 21.69
C PHE A 472 -11.59 -9.15 21.79
N ARG A 473 -12.86 -9.25 22.15
CA ARG A 473 -13.73 -8.16 22.59
C ARG A 473 -14.23 -8.45 24.00
N LEU A 474 -14.21 -7.43 24.86
CA LEU A 474 -14.80 -7.46 26.20
C LEU A 474 -16.16 -6.76 26.14
N GLU A 475 -17.21 -7.52 25.83
CA GLU A 475 -18.55 -6.96 25.57
C GLU A 475 -19.34 -6.82 26.89
N PRO A 476 -19.81 -5.62 27.26
CA PRO A 476 -20.57 -5.42 28.51
C PRO A 476 -21.88 -6.23 28.54
N LEU A 477 -22.09 -6.96 29.64
CA LEU A 477 -23.33 -7.70 29.93
C LEU A 477 -24.19 -6.89 30.89
N GLY A 478 -24.93 -5.92 30.34
CA GLY A 478 -25.75 -4.98 31.11
C GLY A 478 -24.93 -4.00 31.95
N ASP A 479 -25.55 -3.47 32.99
CA ASP A 479 -25.08 -2.36 33.83
C ASP A 479 -24.36 -2.83 35.12
N GLY A 480 -24.22 -4.15 35.31
CA GLY A 480 -23.64 -4.79 36.50
C GLY A 480 -22.10 -4.91 36.54
N GLY A 481 -21.38 -4.34 35.57
CA GLY A 481 -19.91 -4.35 35.52
C GLY A 481 -19.29 -5.71 35.17
N THR A 482 -20.05 -6.58 34.50
CA THR A 482 -19.60 -7.86 33.95
C THR A 482 -19.49 -7.79 32.43
N VAL A 483 -18.61 -8.61 31.85
CA VAL A 483 -18.38 -8.68 30.41
C VAL A 483 -18.44 -10.13 29.92
N ALA A 484 -18.79 -10.30 28.64
CA ALA A 484 -18.53 -11.52 27.90
C ALA A 484 -17.21 -11.37 27.15
N LEU A 485 -16.37 -12.40 27.18
CA LEU A 485 -15.17 -12.47 26.36
C LEU A 485 -15.53 -13.12 25.02
N ARG A 486 -15.35 -12.37 23.92
CA ARG A 486 -15.63 -12.84 22.57
C ARG A 486 -14.35 -12.87 21.74
N ALA A 487 -14.06 -13.96 21.05
CA ALA A 487 -12.98 -13.98 20.06
C ALA A 487 -13.39 -13.12 18.87
N VAL A 488 -12.48 -12.28 18.36
CA VAL A 488 -12.73 -11.52 17.13
C VAL A 488 -12.83 -12.51 15.96
N TYR A 489 -11.87 -13.42 15.86
CA TYR A 489 -11.95 -14.54 14.94
C TYR A 489 -13.09 -15.50 15.30
N GLY A 490 -13.89 -15.90 14.31
CA GLY A 490 -15.06 -16.79 14.47
C GLY A 490 -16.24 -16.18 15.26
N GLY A 491 -16.05 -15.07 15.97
CA GLY A 491 -17.10 -14.34 16.68
C GLY A 491 -17.73 -15.08 17.87
N ARG A 492 -17.08 -16.12 18.39
CA ARG A 492 -17.59 -16.99 19.47
C ARG A 492 -17.25 -16.45 20.86
N TYR A 493 -18.10 -16.78 21.83
CA TYR A 493 -17.94 -16.37 23.23
C TYR A 493 -17.38 -17.48 24.10
N ALA A 494 -16.62 -17.07 25.13
CA ALA A 494 -16.07 -17.96 26.13
C ALA A 494 -17.16 -18.62 26.99
N VAL A 495 -17.01 -19.93 27.22
CA VAL A 495 -17.76 -20.72 28.19
C VAL A 495 -16.80 -21.46 29.11
N VAL A 496 -17.23 -21.72 30.34
CA VAL A 496 -16.49 -22.54 31.31
C VAL A 496 -17.03 -23.96 31.27
N ASP A 497 -16.15 -24.94 31.04
CA ASP A 497 -16.49 -26.35 31.23
C ASP A 497 -16.72 -26.63 32.72
N PRO A 498 -17.92 -27.06 33.14
CA PRO A 498 -18.23 -27.30 34.55
C PRO A 498 -17.46 -28.47 35.16
N ALA A 499 -16.97 -29.43 34.36
CA ALA A 499 -16.24 -30.59 34.83
C ALA A 499 -14.74 -30.30 35.02
N THR A 500 -14.14 -29.60 34.06
CA THR A 500 -12.68 -29.37 34.03
C THR A 500 -12.30 -27.96 34.49
N GLY A 501 -13.22 -27.00 34.41
CA GLY A 501 -12.94 -25.57 34.55
C GLY A 501 -12.27 -24.94 33.34
N GLY A 502 -12.02 -25.70 32.25
CA GLY A 502 -11.39 -25.18 31.04
C GLY A 502 -12.24 -24.12 30.32
N ILE A 503 -11.58 -23.23 29.58
CA ILE A 503 -12.27 -22.26 28.71
C ILE A 503 -12.36 -22.78 27.28
N ALA A 504 -13.55 -22.66 26.69
CA ALA A 504 -13.77 -22.89 25.26
C ALA A 504 -14.54 -21.72 24.63
N MET A 505 -14.20 -21.33 23.41
CA MET A 505 -14.84 -20.25 22.65
C MET A 505 -15.93 -20.83 21.74
N THR A 506 -17.07 -21.23 22.32
CA THR A 506 -18.10 -21.99 21.58
C THR A 506 -19.48 -21.34 21.55
N ALA A 507 -19.81 -20.49 22.53
CA ALA A 507 -21.12 -19.86 22.59
C ALA A 507 -21.33 -18.89 21.41
N GLU A 508 -22.55 -18.86 20.86
CA GLU A 508 -22.93 -18.00 19.73
C GLU A 508 -23.50 -16.66 20.17
N LEU A 509 -24.13 -16.64 21.35
CA LEU A 509 -24.82 -15.49 21.88
C LEU A 509 -24.19 -15.07 23.20
N ALA A 510 -24.08 -13.76 23.40
CA ALA A 510 -23.55 -13.19 24.65
C ALA A 510 -24.36 -13.62 25.89
N ALA A 511 -25.66 -13.94 25.73
CA ALA A 511 -26.52 -14.40 26.82
C ALA A 511 -26.13 -15.79 27.37
N ASP A 512 -25.47 -16.61 26.55
CA ASP A 512 -25.02 -17.97 26.91
C ASP A 512 -23.54 -17.99 27.31
N ALA A 513 -22.86 -16.85 27.23
CA ALA A 513 -21.45 -16.71 27.55
C ALA A 513 -21.18 -16.73 29.07
N GLU A 514 -19.96 -17.10 29.44
CA GLU A 514 -19.47 -16.88 30.81
C GLU A 514 -19.42 -15.38 31.12
N GLN A 515 -19.92 -15.02 32.30
CA GLN A 515 -19.93 -13.63 32.76
C GLN A 515 -18.67 -13.36 33.58
N PHE A 516 -17.70 -12.65 33.00
CA PHE A 516 -16.49 -12.28 33.70
C PHE A 516 -16.63 -10.93 34.40
N ARG A 517 -16.19 -10.84 35.65
CA ARG A 517 -15.95 -9.57 36.33
C ARG A 517 -14.47 -9.21 36.23
N ILE A 518 -14.19 -8.07 35.62
CA ILE A 518 -12.83 -7.53 35.52
C ILE A 518 -12.47 -6.80 36.82
N THR A 519 -11.26 -7.05 37.33
CA THR A 519 -10.65 -6.24 38.38
C THR A 519 -9.30 -5.74 37.90
N VAL A 520 -9.10 -4.42 37.87
CA VAL A 520 -7.78 -3.82 37.63
C VAL A 520 -6.95 -4.02 38.90
N VAL A 521 -5.87 -4.80 38.80
CA VAL A 521 -4.93 -5.05 39.90
C VAL A 521 -3.71 -4.13 39.83
N ARG A 522 -3.42 -3.57 38.64
CA ARG A 522 -2.44 -2.50 38.44
C ARG A 522 -2.94 -1.57 37.34
N ASP A 523 -3.03 -0.29 37.65
CA ASP A 523 -3.33 0.77 36.69
C ASP A 523 -2.07 1.10 35.87
N GLY A 524 -2.13 0.84 34.57
CA GLY A 524 -0.99 1.01 33.67
C GLY A 524 -0.64 2.48 33.45
N VAL A 525 -1.66 3.33 33.33
CA VAL A 525 -1.48 4.78 33.11
C VAL A 525 -0.85 5.42 34.35
N ALA A 526 -1.30 5.06 35.55
CA ALA A 526 -0.71 5.54 36.79
C ALA A 526 0.76 5.11 36.95
N GLN A 527 1.10 3.88 36.53
CA GLN A 527 2.50 3.41 36.54
C GLN A 527 3.37 4.21 35.56
N ALA A 528 2.86 4.47 34.35
CA ALA A 528 3.55 5.26 33.35
C ALA A 528 3.80 6.70 33.80
N VAL A 529 2.80 7.32 34.42
CA VAL A 529 2.92 8.65 35.05
C VAL A 529 4.02 8.65 36.12
N ALA A 530 4.01 7.67 37.03
CA ALA A 530 5.01 7.59 38.10
C ALA A 530 6.44 7.41 37.56
N ALA A 531 6.63 6.65 36.47
CA ALA A 531 7.92 6.53 35.80
C ALA A 531 8.34 7.87 35.15
N ALA A 532 7.42 8.54 34.48
CA ALA A 532 7.67 9.84 33.84
C ALA A 532 8.02 10.94 34.86
N GLU A 533 7.40 10.95 36.04
CA GLU A 533 7.73 11.87 37.13
C GLU A 533 9.16 11.68 37.64
N ARG A 534 9.65 10.43 37.67
CA ARG A 534 11.02 10.09 38.09
C ARG A 534 12.08 10.34 37.01
N ALA A 535 11.67 10.42 35.74
CA ALA A 535 12.55 10.63 34.60
C ALA A 535 12.78 12.11 34.28
N ASP A 536 13.87 12.39 33.57
CA ASP A 536 14.20 13.70 33.02
C ASP A 536 13.62 13.89 31.59
N THR A 537 13.27 12.80 30.92
CA THR A 537 12.59 12.75 29.62
C THR A 537 11.69 11.52 29.58
N ALA A 538 10.50 11.64 28.99
CA ALA A 538 9.66 10.50 28.65
C ALA A 538 9.67 10.30 27.12
N VAL A 539 9.89 9.07 26.66
CA VAL A 539 9.75 8.67 25.26
C VAL A 539 8.55 7.74 25.19
N VAL A 540 7.44 8.22 24.61
CA VAL A 540 6.18 7.49 24.51
C VAL A 540 6.07 6.88 23.12
N VAL A 541 6.02 5.54 23.02
CA VAL A 541 6.00 4.78 21.76
C VAL A 541 4.60 4.19 21.54
N LEU A 542 3.88 4.72 20.55
CA LEU A 542 2.48 4.40 20.24
C LEU A 542 2.32 4.13 18.73
N GLY A 543 1.18 3.56 18.32
CA GLY A 543 0.89 3.28 16.91
C GLY A 543 -0.04 2.07 16.77
N ASN A 544 0.29 1.15 15.87
CA ASN A 544 -0.45 -0.10 15.67
C ASN A 544 0.41 -1.36 15.85
N ASP A 545 -0.27 -2.48 16.05
CA ASP A 545 0.20 -3.80 15.65
C ASP A 545 -0.19 -4.00 14.17
N PRO A 546 0.70 -4.47 13.28
CA PRO A 546 0.36 -4.67 11.87
C PRO A 546 -0.79 -5.65 11.68
N HIS A 547 -1.05 -6.56 12.63
CA HIS A 547 -2.11 -7.59 12.57
C HIS A 547 -3.50 -7.12 13.03
N ILE A 548 -3.65 -5.88 13.49
CA ILE A 548 -4.88 -5.45 14.18
C ILE A 548 -5.42 -4.15 13.59
N ASN A 549 -6.72 -4.15 13.28
CA ASN A 549 -7.50 -2.96 12.89
C ASN A 549 -6.98 -2.21 11.63
N GLY A 550 -6.31 -2.94 10.74
CA GLY A 550 -5.78 -2.48 9.46
C GLY A 550 -4.70 -3.44 9.00
N ARG A 551 -4.98 -4.23 7.97
CA ARG A 551 -4.14 -5.31 7.49
C ARG A 551 -4.60 -5.82 6.13
N GLU A 552 -3.85 -6.74 5.53
CA GLU A 552 -4.37 -7.50 4.41
C GLU A 552 -5.73 -8.17 4.75
N ALA A 553 -6.70 -8.04 3.84
CA ALA A 553 -8.11 -8.41 4.00
C ALA A 553 -8.93 -7.58 5.02
N GLN A 554 -8.41 -6.46 5.55
CA GLN A 554 -9.16 -5.54 6.42
C GLN A 554 -8.65 -4.09 6.34
N ASP A 555 -9.48 -3.16 5.86
CA ASP A 555 -9.14 -1.74 5.91
C ASP A 555 -9.32 -1.14 7.31
N ARG A 556 -8.66 0.00 7.57
CA ARG A 556 -8.84 0.78 8.80
C ARG A 556 -10.19 1.50 8.78
N ALA A 557 -10.83 1.59 9.95
CA ALA A 557 -12.04 2.38 10.11
C ALA A 557 -11.80 3.90 10.06
N GLY A 558 -10.59 4.35 10.42
CA GLY A 558 -10.23 5.76 10.50
C GLY A 558 -8.71 5.94 10.63
N ILE A 559 -8.30 7.19 10.90
CA ILE A 559 -6.87 7.58 10.94
C ILE A 559 -6.41 8.06 12.32
N THR A 560 -7.26 8.03 13.33
CA THR A 560 -6.92 8.48 14.70
C THR A 560 -6.15 7.40 15.47
N LEU A 561 -5.32 7.80 16.42
CA LEU A 561 -4.71 6.86 17.36
C LEU A 561 -5.80 6.18 18.21
N PRO A 562 -5.55 4.94 18.69
CA PRO A 562 -6.43 4.32 19.67
C PRO A 562 -6.70 5.24 20.87
N PRO A 563 -7.95 5.38 21.35
CA PRO A 563 -8.26 6.25 22.47
C PRO A 563 -7.46 5.90 23.75
N ALA A 564 -7.11 4.63 23.96
CA ALA A 564 -6.25 4.21 25.06
C ALA A 564 -4.82 4.77 24.93
N HIS A 565 -4.25 4.73 23.72
CA HIS A 565 -2.93 5.28 23.43
C HIS A 565 -2.91 6.80 23.64
N GLU A 566 -3.95 7.50 23.18
CA GLU A 566 -4.07 8.95 23.36
C GLU A 566 -4.22 9.32 24.85
N ARG A 567 -5.03 8.59 25.62
CA ARG A 567 -5.13 8.80 27.08
C ARG A 567 -3.79 8.63 27.78
N LEU A 568 -3.02 7.60 27.42
CA LEU A 568 -1.69 7.35 27.97
C LEU A 568 -0.73 8.51 27.67
N LEU A 569 -0.66 8.95 26.41
CA LEU A 569 0.18 10.07 25.99
C LEU A 569 -0.13 11.34 26.79
N ARG A 570 -1.42 11.70 26.86
CA ARG A 570 -1.87 12.92 27.53
C ARG A 570 -1.54 12.89 29.03
N ALA A 571 -1.70 11.74 29.69
CA ALA A 571 -1.37 11.58 31.10
C ALA A 571 0.14 11.71 31.35
N VAL A 572 0.97 11.07 30.53
CA VAL A 572 2.44 11.13 30.65
C VAL A 572 2.95 12.56 30.37
N ALA A 573 2.48 13.19 29.31
CA ALA A 573 2.87 14.56 28.94
C ALA A 573 2.46 15.59 30.00
N ALA A 574 1.32 15.38 30.69
CA ALA A 574 0.91 16.22 31.81
C ALA A 574 1.85 16.10 33.03
N ALA A 575 2.43 14.91 33.26
CA ALA A 575 3.38 14.67 34.35
C ALA A 575 4.82 15.07 33.99
N ARG A 576 5.20 14.94 32.71
CA ARG A 576 6.54 15.19 32.18
C ARG A 576 6.45 16.00 30.87
N PRO A 577 6.54 17.35 30.92
CA PRO A 577 6.49 18.19 29.72
C PRO A 577 7.60 17.87 28.70
N GLU A 578 8.74 17.35 29.15
CA GLU A 578 9.81 16.80 28.30
C GLU A 578 9.44 15.41 27.73
N THR A 579 8.24 15.31 27.15
CA THR A 579 7.73 14.09 26.50
C THR A 579 7.98 14.12 25.00
N VAL A 580 8.54 13.06 24.46
CA VAL A 580 8.70 12.82 23.03
C VAL A 580 7.71 11.73 22.61
N LEU A 581 6.93 11.97 21.57
CA LEU A 581 6.10 10.94 20.95
C LEU A 581 6.87 10.26 19.81
N VAL A 582 6.97 8.93 19.85
CA VAL A 582 7.36 8.11 18.70
C VAL A 582 6.11 7.38 18.22
N VAL A 583 5.68 7.68 17.00
CA VAL A 583 4.64 6.92 16.30
C VAL A 583 5.34 5.79 15.54
N MET A 584 5.22 4.56 16.02
CA MET A 584 5.67 3.36 15.31
C MET A 584 4.46 2.73 14.61
N SER A 585 4.35 2.92 13.30
CA SER A 585 3.14 2.54 12.57
C SER A 585 3.33 2.23 11.09
N SER A 586 2.49 1.32 10.62
CA SER A 586 2.23 1.01 9.21
C SER A 586 1.56 2.15 8.42
N TYR A 587 0.92 3.08 9.14
CA TYR A 587 -0.04 4.03 8.58
C TYR A 587 0.20 5.47 9.06
N PRO A 588 -0.32 6.48 8.33
CA PRO A 588 -0.40 7.83 8.85
C PRO A 588 -1.46 7.90 9.97
N TYR A 589 -1.16 8.68 11.00
CA TYR A 589 -2.06 8.91 12.13
C TYR A 589 -2.32 10.41 12.30
N ALA A 590 -3.59 10.77 12.50
CA ALA A 590 -4.00 12.10 12.91
C ALA A 590 -3.62 12.31 14.38
N VAL A 591 -2.49 12.97 14.62
CA VAL A 591 -1.89 13.23 15.94
C VAL A 591 -1.96 14.72 16.32
N ASP A 592 -3.06 15.39 15.95
CA ASP A 592 -3.27 16.84 16.11
C ASP A 592 -3.02 17.35 17.54
N TRP A 593 -3.42 16.56 18.55
CA TRP A 593 -3.16 16.91 19.95
C TRP A 593 -1.66 16.91 20.25
N ALA A 594 -0.92 15.89 19.81
CA ALA A 594 0.51 15.79 20.05
C ALA A 594 1.27 16.92 19.34
N ASP A 595 0.90 17.24 18.10
CA ASP A 595 1.50 18.35 17.34
C ASP A 595 1.40 19.70 18.06
N THR A 596 0.47 19.89 19.00
CA THR A 596 0.33 21.16 19.73
C THR A 596 0.80 21.11 21.18
N HIS A 597 0.97 19.91 21.76
CA HIS A 597 1.17 19.75 23.20
C HIS A 597 2.46 19.05 23.60
N VAL A 598 3.14 18.34 22.69
CA VAL A 598 4.45 17.73 22.98
C VAL A 598 5.56 18.45 22.22
N PRO A 599 6.77 18.57 22.82
CA PRO A 599 7.88 19.26 22.19
C PRO A 599 8.44 18.53 20.95
N ALA A 600 8.32 17.21 20.85
CA ALA A 600 8.77 16.48 19.67
C ALA A 600 7.90 15.28 19.31
N VAL A 601 7.78 15.05 18.00
CA VAL A 601 7.08 13.91 17.41
C VAL A 601 7.97 13.30 16.32
N LEU A 602 8.21 11.99 16.40
CA LEU A 602 8.84 11.22 15.34
C LEU A 602 7.86 10.18 14.80
N TRP A 603 8.06 9.80 13.54
CA TRP A 603 7.48 8.60 12.97
C TRP A 603 8.57 7.64 12.51
N THR A 604 8.33 6.36 12.76
CA THR A 604 9.01 5.24 12.12
C THR A 604 7.95 4.25 11.66
N SER A 605 8.18 3.59 10.51
CA SER A 605 7.44 2.36 10.22
C SER A 605 7.82 1.26 11.22
N HIS A 606 7.22 0.08 11.10
CA HIS A 606 7.87 -1.11 11.66
C HIS A 606 9.21 -1.30 10.90
N GLY A 607 10.31 -0.98 11.57
CA GLY A 607 11.63 -0.76 10.96
C GLY A 607 12.50 -2.01 10.84
N GLY A 608 11.91 -3.20 11.06
CA GLY A 608 12.64 -4.47 11.08
C GLY A 608 13.54 -4.65 12.31
N GLN A 609 14.56 -5.50 12.17
CA GLN A 609 15.36 -6.01 13.30
C GLN A 609 16.21 -4.96 14.04
N GLU A 610 16.43 -3.79 13.43
CA GLU A 610 17.29 -2.72 13.94
C GLU A 610 16.53 -1.46 14.41
N THR A 611 15.18 -1.50 14.43
CA THR A 611 14.32 -0.35 14.79
C THR A 611 14.77 0.35 16.07
N GLY A 612 15.08 -0.40 17.14
CA GLY A 612 15.48 0.16 18.42
C GLY A 612 16.82 0.90 18.40
N ARG A 613 17.83 0.37 17.69
CA ARG A 613 19.12 1.05 17.53
C ARG A 613 18.99 2.31 16.68
N ALA A 614 18.21 2.24 15.60
CA ALA A 614 17.92 3.40 14.75
C ALA A 614 17.23 4.52 15.55
N LEU A 615 16.16 4.20 16.29
CA LEU A 615 15.44 5.16 17.13
C LEU A 615 16.34 5.75 18.22
N ALA A 616 17.11 4.93 18.94
CA ALA A 616 18.03 5.41 19.96
C ALA A 616 19.09 6.35 19.37
N GLY A 617 19.68 5.98 18.23
CA GLY A 617 20.67 6.79 17.53
C GLY A 617 20.12 8.16 17.14
N VAL A 618 18.89 8.22 16.62
CA VAL A 618 18.22 9.49 16.28
C VAL A 618 17.86 10.29 17.53
N LEU A 619 17.18 9.69 18.52
CA LEU A 619 16.73 10.39 19.73
C LEU A 619 17.89 11.01 20.52
N LEU A 620 19.04 10.34 20.53
CA LEU A 620 20.26 10.75 21.24
C LEU A 620 21.21 11.59 20.37
N GLY A 621 20.93 11.70 19.07
CA GLY A 621 21.70 12.52 18.14
C GLY A 621 23.03 11.91 17.69
N GLU A 622 23.22 10.60 17.87
CA GLU A 622 24.30 9.80 17.25
C GLU A 622 24.08 9.65 15.75
N ALA A 623 22.83 9.67 15.31
CA ALA A 623 22.40 9.74 13.92
C ALA A 623 21.47 10.94 13.70
N ASP A 624 21.42 11.43 12.46
CA ASP A 624 20.51 12.49 12.06
C ASP A 624 19.23 11.90 11.44
N PRO A 625 18.04 12.45 11.76
CA PRO A 625 16.81 12.07 11.08
C PRO A 625 16.90 12.51 9.62
N ALA A 626 16.77 11.55 8.72
CA ALA A 626 16.91 11.76 7.28
C ALA A 626 15.66 11.36 6.48
N GLY A 627 14.64 10.81 7.14
CA GLY A 627 13.40 10.40 6.50
C GLY A 627 12.53 11.59 6.09
N ARG A 628 11.75 11.41 5.03
CA ARG A 628 10.72 12.34 4.54
C ARG A 628 9.42 11.58 4.32
N LEU A 629 8.29 12.15 4.70
CA LEU A 629 6.99 11.50 4.57
C LEU A 629 6.71 11.11 3.09
N PRO A 630 6.44 9.83 2.80
CA PRO A 630 6.09 9.40 1.45
C PRO A 630 4.58 9.53 1.15
N GLN A 631 3.79 9.99 2.12
CA GLN A 631 2.36 10.24 1.96
C GLN A 631 1.91 11.38 2.87
N THR A 632 0.82 12.04 2.52
CA THR A 632 0.26 13.14 3.30
C THR A 632 -0.36 12.62 4.59
N TRP A 633 -0.07 13.28 5.72
CA TRP A 633 -0.74 13.02 6.99
C TRP A 633 -1.86 14.05 7.17
N TYR A 634 -3.10 13.56 7.15
CA TYR A 634 -4.31 14.37 7.26
C TYR A 634 -4.67 14.67 8.71
N ARG A 635 -5.45 15.73 8.92
CA ARG A 635 -6.02 16.08 10.23
C ARG A 635 -7.20 15.18 10.55
N ALA A 636 -7.48 15.01 11.84
CA ALA A 636 -8.59 14.17 12.28
C ALA A 636 -9.96 14.61 11.73
N ASP A 637 -10.14 15.91 11.45
CA ASP A 637 -11.37 16.51 10.93
C ASP A 637 -11.38 16.73 9.42
N ASP A 638 -10.33 16.31 8.70
CA ASP A 638 -10.31 16.36 7.24
C ASP A 638 -11.36 15.40 6.65
N PRO A 639 -12.22 15.86 5.73
CA PRO A 639 -13.19 14.99 5.07
C PRO A 639 -12.47 14.07 4.08
N LEU A 640 -12.15 12.84 4.50
CA LEU A 640 -11.59 11.83 3.61
C LEU A 640 -12.68 11.38 2.59
N PRO A 641 -12.36 11.25 1.29
CA PRO A 641 -13.24 10.67 0.29
C PRO A 641 -13.73 9.27 0.66
N GLY A 642 -14.73 8.76 -0.07
CA GLY A 642 -15.09 7.35 0.04
C GLY A 642 -13.90 6.45 -0.28
N ARG A 643 -13.78 5.30 0.40
CA ARG A 643 -12.65 4.36 0.14
C ARG A 643 -12.59 3.88 -1.30
N LEU A 644 -13.73 3.81 -2.00
CA LEU A 644 -13.81 3.42 -3.41
C LEU A 644 -13.82 4.61 -4.39
N ASP A 645 -13.58 5.83 -3.92
CA ASP A 645 -13.44 7.00 -4.80
C ASP A 645 -12.00 7.10 -5.32
N TYR A 646 -11.76 6.45 -6.46
CA TYR A 646 -10.44 6.41 -7.10
C TYR A 646 -10.16 7.63 -8.00
N ASP A 647 -11.12 8.55 -8.21
CA ASP A 647 -10.88 9.76 -8.99
C ASP A 647 -10.20 10.84 -8.13
N VAL A 648 -8.89 10.64 -7.87
CA VAL A 648 -8.08 11.53 -7.01
C VAL A 648 -8.11 13.01 -7.43
N ILE A 649 -8.40 13.26 -8.71
CA ILE A 649 -8.51 14.61 -9.26
C ILE A 649 -9.80 15.26 -8.75
N LYS A 650 -10.95 14.62 -9.00
CA LYS A 650 -12.26 15.15 -8.63
C LYS A 650 -12.50 15.12 -7.13
N ALA A 651 -12.04 14.06 -6.46
CA ALA A 651 -12.08 13.92 -5.01
C ALA A 651 -11.21 14.97 -4.30
N GLY A 652 -10.28 15.61 -5.02
CA GLY A 652 -9.38 16.59 -4.44
C GLY A 652 -8.48 15.95 -3.38
N TRP A 653 -7.83 14.83 -3.71
CA TRP A 653 -7.13 13.99 -2.75
C TRP A 653 -5.64 13.83 -3.07
N THR A 654 -4.83 13.36 -2.10
CA THR A 654 -3.34 13.37 -2.11
C THR A 654 -2.73 14.76 -2.14
N TYR A 655 -1.42 14.91 -1.95
CA TYR A 655 -0.77 16.22 -2.05
C TYR A 655 -0.98 16.92 -3.41
N GLN A 656 -1.27 16.15 -4.47
CA GLN A 656 -1.48 16.68 -5.82
C GLN A 656 -2.76 17.52 -5.93
N TYR A 657 -3.84 17.16 -5.22
CA TYR A 657 -5.15 17.81 -5.37
C TYR A 657 -5.81 18.23 -4.05
N HIS A 658 -5.35 17.73 -2.90
CA HIS A 658 -5.84 18.12 -1.59
C HIS A 658 -5.65 19.61 -1.36
N ARG A 659 -6.70 20.31 -0.92
CA ARG A 659 -6.73 21.79 -0.83
C ARG A 659 -6.54 22.32 0.58
N ALA A 660 -6.94 21.56 1.59
CA ALA A 660 -6.73 21.95 2.98
C ALA A 660 -5.24 21.80 3.35
N GLU A 661 -4.87 22.43 4.46
CA GLU A 661 -3.53 22.31 5.00
C GLU A 661 -3.42 21.00 5.80
N PRO A 662 -2.56 20.06 5.36
CA PRO A 662 -2.44 18.77 6.04
C PRO A 662 -1.81 18.94 7.43
N LEU A 663 -1.93 17.91 8.28
CA LEU A 663 -1.18 17.84 9.54
C LEU A 663 0.33 17.84 9.28
N TYR A 664 0.78 16.97 8.36
CA TYR A 664 2.13 17.00 7.81
C TYR A 664 2.07 16.73 6.31
N ALA A 665 2.70 17.58 5.51
CA ALA A 665 2.66 17.48 4.06
C ALA A 665 3.50 16.32 3.52
N PHE A 666 3.18 15.86 2.31
CA PHE A 666 4.06 15.00 1.52
C PHE A 666 5.48 15.58 1.46
N GLY A 667 6.48 14.71 1.63
CA GLY A 667 7.89 15.06 1.68
C GLY A 667 8.33 15.77 2.97
N HIS A 668 7.48 15.95 3.97
CA HIS A 668 7.85 16.59 5.25
C HIS A 668 8.81 15.74 6.08
N GLY A 669 9.77 16.39 6.72
CA GLY A 669 10.69 15.78 7.68
C GLY A 669 11.77 16.77 8.10
N LEU A 670 11.91 16.98 9.39
CA LEU A 670 12.85 17.92 9.97
C LEU A 670 14.27 17.30 10.07
N SER A 671 15.24 18.15 10.36
CA SER A 671 16.64 17.76 10.61
C SER A 671 17.13 18.44 11.88
N TYR A 672 18.18 17.88 12.50
CA TYR A 672 18.89 18.52 13.61
C TYR A 672 19.87 19.61 13.17
N THR A 673 20.08 19.76 11.86
CA THR A 673 20.77 20.92 11.28
C THR A 673 19.82 21.68 10.36
N THR A 674 20.26 22.86 9.90
CA THR A 674 19.50 23.66 8.95
C THR A 674 20.10 23.58 7.56
N PHE A 675 19.23 23.60 6.56
CA PHE A 675 19.64 23.64 5.16
C PHE A 675 19.04 24.88 4.50
N THR A 676 19.87 25.58 3.73
CA THR A 676 19.44 26.68 2.88
C THR A 676 19.50 26.21 1.44
N LEU A 677 18.40 26.40 0.69
CA LEU A 677 18.37 26.20 -0.74
C LEU A 677 18.54 27.56 -1.43
N SER A 678 19.41 27.62 -2.43
CA SER A 678 19.65 28.82 -3.24
C SER A 678 19.85 28.47 -4.72
N ASP A 679 19.92 29.51 -5.56
CA ASP A 679 20.39 29.43 -6.94
C ASP A 679 19.66 28.41 -7.83
N LEU A 680 18.33 28.27 -7.64
CA LEU A 680 17.51 27.52 -8.59
C LEU A 680 17.59 28.19 -9.96
N THR A 681 18.26 27.53 -10.90
CA THR A 681 18.51 28.01 -12.24
C THR A 681 18.05 26.97 -13.26
N LEU A 682 17.38 27.44 -14.31
CA LEU A 682 17.00 26.60 -15.44
C LEU A 682 17.96 26.86 -16.60
N SER A 683 18.33 25.81 -17.35
CA SER A 683 19.17 25.94 -18.53
C SER A 683 18.54 26.81 -19.63
N ALA A 684 17.21 26.94 -19.63
CA ALA A 684 16.44 27.85 -20.47
C ALA A 684 15.16 28.30 -19.75
N GLY A 685 14.72 29.54 -19.98
CA GLY A 685 13.41 30.05 -19.50
C GLY A 685 12.22 29.65 -20.37
N SER A 686 12.47 28.97 -21.50
CA SER A 686 11.43 28.45 -22.38
C SER A 686 11.85 27.10 -22.97
N VAL A 687 10.88 26.20 -23.16
CA VAL A 687 11.10 24.87 -23.72
C VAL A 687 9.99 24.52 -24.72
N ALA A 688 10.28 23.69 -25.72
CA ALA A 688 9.25 23.10 -26.57
C ALA A 688 8.50 21.98 -25.81
N GLN A 689 7.30 21.60 -26.26
CA GLN A 689 6.51 20.52 -25.64
C GLN A 689 7.25 19.17 -25.58
N ASP A 690 8.19 18.92 -26.48
CA ASP A 690 9.05 17.73 -26.56
C ASP A 690 10.51 17.99 -26.13
N GLY A 691 10.80 19.20 -25.64
CA GLY A 691 12.14 19.59 -25.22
C GLY A 691 12.48 19.17 -23.79
N THR A 692 13.74 19.36 -23.43
CA THR A 692 14.25 19.12 -22.08
C THR A 692 14.85 20.40 -21.53
N VAL A 693 14.60 20.69 -20.26
CA VAL A 693 15.29 21.73 -19.49
C VAL A 693 16.02 21.08 -18.32
N THR A 694 17.16 21.62 -17.95
CA THR A 694 17.92 21.18 -16.78
C THR A 694 17.68 22.19 -15.66
N ALA A 695 17.29 21.72 -14.48
CA ALA A 695 17.21 22.53 -13.27
C ALA A 695 18.41 22.24 -12.37
N SER A 696 19.10 23.28 -11.91
CA SER A 696 20.19 23.18 -10.94
C SER A 696 19.82 23.97 -9.69
N VAL A 697 20.03 23.39 -8.51
CA VAL A 697 19.76 24.02 -7.21
C VAL A 697 20.95 23.79 -6.28
N THR A 698 21.37 24.81 -5.56
CA THR A 698 22.41 24.68 -4.53
C THR A 698 21.74 24.43 -3.19
N VAL A 699 22.21 23.39 -2.49
CA VAL A 699 21.87 23.12 -1.10
C VAL A 699 23.10 23.31 -0.24
N THR A 700 22.96 24.08 0.83
CA THR A 700 24.02 24.34 1.81
C THR A 700 23.55 23.86 3.18
N ASN A 701 24.38 23.09 3.88
CA ASN A 701 24.19 22.86 5.30
C ASN A 701 24.59 24.14 6.05
N SER A 702 23.59 24.93 6.43
CA SER A 702 23.76 26.22 7.10
C SER A 702 23.84 26.11 8.62
N GLY A 703 23.71 24.90 9.17
CA GLY A 703 23.83 24.67 10.61
C GLY A 703 25.22 24.25 11.07
N ALA A 704 25.29 23.76 12.30
CA ALA A 704 26.54 23.48 13.01
C ALA A 704 26.91 21.99 13.07
N ARG A 705 26.06 21.11 12.54
CA ARG A 705 26.24 19.65 12.59
C ARG A 705 26.10 19.05 11.19
N TYR A 706 26.72 17.89 10.99
CA TYR A 706 26.51 17.10 9.77
C TYR A 706 25.01 16.84 9.55
N GLY A 707 24.57 16.67 8.32
CA GLY A 707 23.20 16.27 8.09
C GLY A 707 22.95 15.77 6.69
N ILE A 708 21.76 15.19 6.54
CA ILE A 708 21.25 14.64 5.29
C ILE A 708 19.98 15.39 4.92
N GLU A 709 19.91 15.86 3.67
CA GLU A 709 18.76 16.58 3.13
C GLU A 709 18.30 15.95 1.82
N THR A 710 16.97 15.84 1.65
CA THR A 710 16.34 15.41 0.41
C THR A 710 15.76 16.64 -0.26
N VAL A 711 16.44 17.14 -1.29
CA VAL A 711 15.93 18.25 -2.10
C VAL A 711 14.91 17.70 -3.09
N GLN A 712 13.72 18.27 -3.04
CA GLN A 712 12.56 17.88 -3.84
C GLN A 712 12.27 18.95 -4.88
N LEU A 713 12.06 18.53 -6.12
CA LEU A 713 11.73 19.39 -7.24
C LEU A 713 10.30 19.11 -7.69
N TYR A 714 9.51 20.18 -7.81
CA TYR A 714 8.11 20.11 -8.21
C TYR A 714 7.85 20.95 -9.45
N THR A 715 6.81 20.61 -10.20
CA THR A 715 6.26 21.43 -11.28
C THR A 715 4.81 21.77 -11.01
N ARG A 716 4.36 22.94 -11.49
CA ARG A 716 2.94 23.29 -11.56
C ARG A 716 2.63 24.16 -12.77
N ALA A 717 1.42 23.99 -13.33
CA ALA A 717 0.88 24.89 -14.35
C ALA A 717 0.26 26.13 -13.68
N LEU A 718 0.49 27.33 -14.22
CA LEU A 718 0.03 28.59 -13.62
C LEU A 718 -1.40 28.99 -14.02
N ALA A 719 -1.82 28.64 -15.23
CA ALA A 719 -3.13 28.98 -15.76
C ALA A 719 -3.64 27.88 -16.71
N PRO A 720 -3.85 26.65 -16.22
CA PRO A 720 -4.44 25.60 -17.05
C PRO A 720 -5.89 25.96 -17.37
N GLU A 721 -6.24 26.08 -18.65
CA GLU A 721 -7.60 26.47 -19.08
C GLU A 721 -8.47 25.25 -19.43
N THR A 722 -7.85 24.12 -19.81
CA THR A 722 -8.58 22.99 -20.42
C THR A 722 -8.81 21.84 -19.44
N TYR A 723 -7.96 21.71 -18.40
CA TYR A 723 -7.97 20.59 -17.47
C TYR A 723 -7.72 21.04 -16.02
N GLU A 724 -8.11 20.20 -15.05
CA GLU A 724 -7.76 20.43 -13.63
C GLU A 724 -6.33 19.94 -13.37
N ALA A 725 -5.37 20.87 -13.32
CA ALA A 725 -3.98 20.54 -13.04
C ALA A 725 -3.75 20.25 -11.55
N PRO A 726 -2.79 19.36 -11.22
CA PRO A 726 -2.36 19.19 -9.85
C PRO A 726 -1.76 20.51 -9.31
N ARG A 727 -1.93 20.75 -8.01
CA ARG A 727 -1.33 21.87 -7.27
C ARG A 727 0.19 21.85 -7.38
N LEU A 728 0.75 20.65 -7.25
CA LEU A 728 2.16 20.32 -7.33
C LEU A 728 2.28 18.91 -7.92
N ARG A 729 3.31 18.70 -8.73
CA ARG A 729 3.72 17.37 -9.18
C ARG A 729 5.21 17.19 -8.90
N LEU A 730 5.58 16.13 -8.22
CA LEU A 730 6.99 15.79 -8.03
C LEU A 730 7.61 15.50 -9.40
N ALA A 731 8.69 16.21 -9.71
CA ALA A 731 9.44 16.08 -10.96
C ALA A 731 10.83 15.46 -10.73
N GLY A 732 11.31 15.45 -9.49
CA GLY A 732 12.54 14.76 -9.12
C GLY A 732 12.92 14.98 -7.66
N TYR A 733 13.84 14.17 -7.17
CA TYR A 733 14.44 14.33 -5.85
C TYR A 733 15.88 13.85 -5.86
N ARG A 734 16.72 14.45 -4.99
CA ARG A 734 18.10 14.04 -4.77
C ARG A 734 18.45 14.23 -3.29
N LYS A 735 19.21 13.28 -2.76
CA LYS A 735 19.69 13.30 -1.38
C LYS A 735 21.11 13.86 -1.34
N ALA A 736 21.36 14.81 -0.43
CA ALA A 736 22.66 15.42 -0.20
C ALA A 736 23.10 15.15 1.25
N ARG A 737 24.36 14.75 1.41
CA ARG A 737 25.00 14.44 2.68
C ARG A 737 26.11 15.44 2.90
N LEU A 738 25.93 16.38 3.84
CA LEU A 738 26.75 17.60 3.90
C LEU A 738 27.29 17.86 5.31
N ALA A 739 28.59 18.14 5.40
CA ALA A 739 29.22 18.69 6.59
C ALA A 739 28.76 20.14 6.87
N PRO A 740 28.94 20.67 8.10
CA PRO A 740 28.62 22.06 8.41
C PRO A 740 29.28 23.06 7.45
N GLY A 741 28.51 23.95 6.84
CA GLY A 741 28.98 24.94 5.86
C GLY A 741 29.26 24.39 4.46
N GLU A 742 29.17 23.07 4.25
CA GLU A 742 29.34 22.46 2.93
C GLU A 742 28.14 22.78 2.02
N SER A 743 28.40 22.93 0.73
CA SER A 743 27.37 23.15 -0.29
C SER A 743 27.54 22.16 -1.43
N ALA A 744 26.42 21.70 -1.99
CA ALA A 744 26.38 20.90 -3.20
C ALA A 744 25.37 21.50 -4.19
N THR A 745 25.71 21.47 -5.48
CA THR A 745 24.77 21.78 -6.55
C THR A 745 24.18 20.48 -7.08
N LEU A 746 22.86 20.36 -6.99
CA LEU A 746 22.08 19.21 -7.45
C LEU A 746 21.43 19.54 -8.79
N THR A 747 21.52 18.62 -9.73
CA THR A 747 21.03 18.79 -11.10
C THR A 747 19.93 17.80 -11.43
N PHE A 748 18.89 18.26 -12.11
CA PHE A 748 17.71 17.51 -12.52
C PHE A 748 17.45 17.72 -14.00
N GLU A 749 17.33 16.63 -14.75
CA GLU A 749 16.83 16.67 -16.13
C GLU A 749 15.30 16.66 -16.10
N LEU A 750 14.69 17.58 -16.83
CA LEU A 750 13.23 17.74 -16.91
C LEU A 750 12.78 17.69 -18.37
N PRO A 751 12.57 16.49 -18.94
CA PRO A 751 11.86 16.34 -20.19
C PRO A 751 10.44 16.87 -20.01
N ALA A 752 10.01 17.84 -20.82
CA ALA A 752 8.68 18.44 -20.71
C ALA A 752 7.58 17.39 -20.87
N ALA A 753 7.79 16.42 -21.77
CA ALA A 753 6.89 15.30 -22.03
C ALA A 753 6.70 14.33 -20.85
N GLU A 754 7.54 14.41 -19.82
CA GLU A 754 7.42 13.60 -18.59
C GLU A 754 7.04 14.47 -17.40
N ALA A 755 7.76 15.58 -17.20
CA ALA A 755 7.61 16.44 -16.02
C ALA A 755 6.37 17.34 -16.05
N LEU A 756 5.81 17.62 -17.24
CA LEU A 756 4.72 18.59 -17.43
C LEU A 756 3.50 17.98 -18.15
N ALA A 757 3.61 16.77 -18.70
CA ALA A 757 2.57 16.17 -19.51
C ALA A 757 1.36 15.72 -18.67
N HIS A 758 0.16 15.91 -19.20
CA HIS A 758 -1.07 15.35 -18.66
C HIS A 758 -1.70 14.43 -19.72
N TRP A 759 -2.54 13.50 -19.31
CA TRP A 759 -3.32 12.69 -20.21
C TRP A 759 -4.52 13.49 -20.73
N SER A 760 -4.51 13.80 -22.02
CA SER A 760 -5.58 14.49 -22.71
C SER A 760 -6.64 13.50 -23.17
N VAL A 761 -7.77 13.46 -22.46
CA VAL A 761 -8.96 12.65 -22.85
C VAL A 761 -9.60 13.09 -24.17
N ARG A 762 -9.14 14.21 -24.73
CA ARG A 762 -9.52 14.73 -26.04
C ARG A 762 -8.72 14.10 -27.18
N GLU A 763 -7.42 13.92 -26.95
CA GLU A 763 -6.48 13.40 -27.94
C GLU A 763 -6.16 11.91 -27.72
N ASP A 764 -6.59 11.35 -26.59
CA ASP A 764 -6.30 9.98 -26.14
C ASP A 764 -4.79 9.71 -26.08
N ALA A 765 -4.06 10.70 -25.56
CA ALA A 765 -2.61 10.71 -25.50
C ALA A 765 -2.10 11.64 -24.39
N PHE A 766 -0.84 11.44 -23.97
CA PHE A 766 -0.13 12.43 -23.17
C PHE A 766 0.14 13.69 -24.01
N ALA A 767 -0.14 14.85 -23.42
CA ALA A 767 0.08 16.16 -24.02
C ALA A 767 0.67 17.13 -23.00
N VAL A 768 1.51 18.05 -23.48
CA VAL A 768 2.00 19.20 -22.69
C VAL A 768 1.33 20.44 -23.25
N GLU A 769 0.65 21.25 -22.43
CA GLU A 769 0.03 22.48 -22.95
C GLU A 769 1.06 23.61 -23.04
N PRO A 770 1.01 24.48 -24.07
CA PRO A 770 1.83 25.69 -24.05
C PRO A 770 1.31 26.66 -22.99
N GLY A 771 2.21 27.41 -22.36
CA GLY A 771 1.83 28.37 -21.31
C GLY A 771 2.88 28.53 -20.23
N GLY A 772 2.48 29.19 -19.15
CA GLY A 772 3.32 29.44 -17.99
C GLY A 772 3.30 28.27 -17.01
N TYR A 773 4.49 27.80 -16.64
CA TYR A 773 4.76 26.82 -15.61
C TYR A 773 5.76 27.37 -14.61
N GLU A 774 5.81 26.74 -13.44
CA GLU A 774 6.89 26.94 -12.48
C GLU A 774 7.57 25.62 -12.17
N VAL A 775 8.90 25.69 -12.06
CA VAL A 775 9.73 24.68 -11.42
C VAL A 775 10.01 25.19 -10.00
N LEU A 776 9.65 24.40 -8.99
CA LEU A 776 9.83 24.75 -7.58
C LEU A 776 10.83 23.80 -6.94
N ALA A 777 11.68 24.31 -6.06
CA ALA A 777 12.62 23.50 -5.30
C ALA A 777 12.42 23.74 -3.81
N GLY A 778 12.44 22.67 -3.03
CA GLY A 778 12.19 22.73 -1.61
C GLY A 778 12.52 21.45 -0.87
N ARG A 779 12.03 21.40 0.37
CA ARG A 779 12.31 20.33 1.34
C ARG A 779 11.07 19.50 1.68
N SER A 780 9.88 19.98 1.28
CA SER A 780 8.61 19.28 1.33
C SER A 780 7.63 19.95 0.37
N ALA A 781 6.45 19.35 0.16
CA ALA A 781 5.37 19.99 -0.60
C ALA A 781 4.82 21.28 0.06
N ALA A 782 5.13 21.52 1.34
CA ALA A 782 4.76 22.74 2.07
C ALA A 782 5.92 23.76 2.23
N ASP A 783 7.17 23.36 2.00
CA ASP A 783 8.37 24.20 2.13
C ASP A 783 9.09 24.30 0.77
N LEU A 784 8.63 25.25 -0.06
CA LEU A 784 9.10 25.50 -1.44
C LEU A 784 9.68 26.93 -1.58
N PRO A 785 10.86 27.22 -1.01
CA PRO A 785 11.42 28.57 -0.97
C PRO A 785 11.86 29.10 -2.33
N LEU A 786 12.09 28.23 -3.32
CA LEU A 786 12.58 28.61 -4.64
C LEU A 786 11.55 28.28 -5.72
N ALA A 787 11.36 29.22 -6.64
CA ALA A 787 10.55 29.04 -7.84
C ALA A 787 11.25 29.68 -9.04
N ALA A 788 11.26 28.98 -10.17
CA ALA A 788 11.77 29.47 -11.44
C ALA A 788 10.67 29.37 -12.51
N PRO A 789 10.35 30.46 -13.22
CA PRO A 789 9.35 30.44 -14.28
C PRO A 789 9.88 29.68 -15.50
N LEU A 790 9.00 28.92 -16.13
CA LEU A 790 9.25 28.21 -17.38
C LEU A 790 8.09 28.45 -18.34
N THR A 791 8.39 28.86 -19.57
CA THR A 791 7.37 28.97 -20.63
C THR A 791 7.44 27.77 -21.56
N VAL A 792 6.37 26.98 -21.62
CA VAL A 792 6.25 25.94 -22.64
C VAL A 792 5.72 26.58 -23.92
N THR A 793 6.42 26.30 -25.02
CA THR A 793 6.09 26.78 -26.37
C THR A 793 5.62 25.63 -27.24
N GLY A 794 4.67 25.91 -28.13
CA GLY A 794 4.08 24.90 -29.00
C GLY A 794 2.68 25.32 -29.45
N PRO A 795 2.07 24.55 -30.36
CA PRO A 795 0.67 24.75 -30.72
C PRO A 795 -0.26 24.56 -29.50
N PRO A 796 -1.33 25.37 -29.37
CA PRO A 796 -2.37 25.13 -28.38
C PRO A 796 -3.12 23.83 -28.69
N PRO A 797 -3.75 23.22 -27.67
CA PRO A 797 -4.57 22.02 -27.85
C PRO A 797 -5.69 22.30 -28.84
N ARG A 798 -5.91 21.36 -29.77
CA ARG A 798 -6.98 21.51 -30.78
C ARG A 798 -8.34 21.23 -30.16
N PRO A 799 -9.45 21.82 -30.66
CA PRO A 799 -10.78 21.40 -30.26
C PRO A 799 -11.00 19.90 -30.49
N ARG A 800 -11.86 19.29 -29.65
CA ARG A 800 -12.22 17.87 -29.73
C ARG A 800 -13.05 17.65 -30.99
N ALA A 801 -12.48 16.98 -31.98
CA ALA A 801 -13.20 16.64 -33.20
C ALA A 801 -14.22 15.52 -32.92
N VAL A 802 -15.51 15.84 -32.97
CA VAL A 802 -16.59 14.87 -32.67
C VAL A 802 -17.46 14.53 -33.90
N VAL A 803 -17.49 15.38 -34.92
CA VAL A 803 -18.24 15.08 -36.16
C VAL A 803 -17.48 14.06 -37.03
N GLY A 804 -18.17 12.98 -37.40
CA GLY A 804 -17.60 11.86 -38.16
C GLY A 804 -16.59 11.02 -37.36
N ARG A 805 -16.52 11.21 -36.03
CA ARG A 805 -15.63 10.48 -35.14
C ARG A 805 -16.40 9.89 -33.97
N ARG A 806 -15.89 8.77 -33.46
CA ARG A 806 -16.36 8.15 -32.24
C ARG A 806 -15.87 8.95 -31.04
N LEU A 807 -16.79 9.34 -30.17
CA LEU A 807 -16.53 9.91 -28.85
C LEU A 807 -16.83 8.85 -27.79
N ASP A 808 -15.80 8.23 -27.23
CA ASP A 808 -16.00 7.26 -26.15
C ASP A 808 -16.58 7.92 -24.90
N ALA A 809 -17.54 7.24 -24.28
CA ALA A 809 -18.28 7.80 -23.15
C ALA A 809 -17.35 8.13 -21.97
N VAL A 810 -16.37 7.27 -21.70
CA VAL A 810 -15.38 7.44 -20.63
C VAL A 810 -14.37 8.56 -20.89
N GLY A 811 -14.31 9.10 -22.11
CA GLY A 811 -13.42 10.19 -22.49
C GLY A 811 -13.87 11.58 -22.02
N PHE A 812 -14.68 11.66 -20.95
CA PHE A 812 -15.18 12.92 -20.40
C PHE A 812 -14.08 13.69 -19.66
N ASP A 813 -14.22 15.01 -19.65
CA ASP A 813 -13.34 15.93 -18.92
C ASP A 813 -13.76 16.04 -17.44
N ASP A 814 -15.07 15.97 -17.16
CA ASP A 814 -15.67 15.94 -15.81
C ASP A 814 -16.99 15.14 -15.80
N HIS A 815 -17.47 14.75 -14.63
CA HIS A 815 -18.68 13.94 -14.46
C HIS A 815 -19.44 14.24 -13.16
N GLU A 816 -20.67 13.74 -13.02
CA GLU A 816 -21.40 13.72 -11.76
C GLU A 816 -22.27 12.46 -11.71
N GLY A 817 -22.24 11.72 -10.61
CA GLY A 817 -23.07 10.50 -10.45
C GLY A 817 -22.76 9.40 -11.46
N ALA A 818 -21.58 9.41 -12.10
CA ALA A 818 -21.18 8.43 -13.10
C ALA A 818 -20.44 7.25 -12.45
N GLU A 819 -20.77 6.05 -12.90
CA GLU A 819 -20.06 4.80 -12.63
C GLU A 819 -19.38 4.33 -13.91
N LEU A 820 -18.11 3.95 -13.82
CA LEU A 820 -17.36 3.38 -14.93
C LEU A 820 -17.53 1.86 -14.91
N VAL A 821 -17.96 1.30 -16.04
CA VAL A 821 -18.29 -0.11 -16.19
C VAL A 821 -17.70 -0.67 -17.47
N ASP A 822 -17.67 -2.00 -17.59
CA ASP A 822 -17.08 -2.69 -18.73
C ASP A 822 -18.00 -2.61 -19.97
N ALA A 823 -17.47 -2.30 -21.14
CA ALA A 823 -18.29 -2.32 -22.37
C ALA A 823 -18.56 -3.76 -22.83
N THR A 824 -17.55 -4.61 -22.71
CA THR A 824 -17.61 -6.05 -23.02
C THR A 824 -16.75 -6.81 -22.02
N ARG A 825 -16.92 -8.15 -21.98
CA ARG A 825 -16.10 -8.98 -21.10
C ARG A 825 -14.60 -8.88 -21.37
N SER A 826 -14.18 -8.58 -22.60
CA SER A 826 -12.77 -8.59 -23.02
C SER A 826 -12.14 -7.21 -23.23
N ALA A 827 -12.91 -6.17 -23.56
CA ALA A 827 -12.35 -4.86 -23.86
C ALA A 827 -13.35 -3.70 -23.79
N GLY A 828 -12.79 -2.49 -23.63
CA GLY A 828 -13.48 -1.21 -23.69
C GLY A 828 -14.33 -0.91 -22.46
N ASP A 829 -14.56 0.37 -22.21
CA ASP A 829 -15.32 0.82 -21.05
C ASP A 829 -16.58 1.56 -21.50
N ALA A 830 -17.53 1.70 -20.58
CA ALA A 830 -18.79 2.38 -20.71
C ALA A 830 -19.10 3.15 -19.42
N VAL A 831 -20.11 4.01 -19.47
CA VAL A 831 -20.55 4.80 -18.33
C VAL A 831 -22.01 4.48 -18.02
N ALA A 832 -22.31 4.33 -16.73
CA ALA A 832 -23.67 4.17 -16.22
C ALA A 832 -23.95 5.19 -15.09
N PRO A 833 -25.21 5.50 -14.78
CA PRO A 833 -25.55 6.16 -13.53
C PRO A 833 -25.24 5.29 -12.32
N ALA A 834 -24.51 5.84 -11.35
CA ALA A 834 -24.32 5.24 -10.02
C ALA A 834 -25.61 5.30 -9.17
N GLY A 835 -26.55 6.19 -9.55
CA GLY A 835 -27.88 6.33 -8.95
C GLY A 835 -28.94 6.54 -10.04
N GLU A 836 -29.84 7.52 -9.85
CA GLU A 836 -30.91 7.77 -10.83
C GLU A 836 -30.43 8.43 -12.13
N SER A 837 -29.31 9.16 -12.07
CA SER A 837 -28.74 9.87 -13.21
C SER A 837 -27.23 10.07 -13.13
N ALA A 838 -26.60 10.22 -14.28
CA ALA A 838 -25.22 10.68 -14.42
C ALA A 838 -25.13 11.87 -15.38
N GLY A 839 -24.20 12.78 -15.13
CA GLY A 839 -23.82 13.85 -16.04
C GLY A 839 -22.37 13.67 -16.50
N LEU A 840 -22.10 13.89 -17.79
CA LEU A 840 -20.77 13.84 -18.40
C LEU A 840 -20.51 15.16 -19.13
N LEU A 841 -19.34 15.75 -18.92
CA LEU A 841 -18.89 16.97 -19.59
C LEU A 841 -17.74 16.65 -20.53
N TYR A 842 -17.88 17.01 -21.80
CA TYR A 842 -16.80 17.01 -22.78
C TYR A 842 -16.53 18.45 -23.20
N ARG A 843 -15.33 18.95 -22.89
CA ARG A 843 -14.94 20.33 -23.18
C ARG A 843 -14.50 20.49 -24.63
N ALA A 844 -14.78 21.68 -25.17
CA ALA A 844 -14.31 22.13 -26.48
C ALA A 844 -14.60 21.16 -27.64
N ALA A 845 -15.80 20.58 -27.70
CA ALA A 845 -16.28 19.75 -28.80
C ALA A 845 -16.59 20.59 -30.05
N ASP A 846 -15.95 20.27 -31.17
CA ASP A 846 -16.26 20.88 -32.47
C ASP A 846 -17.46 20.19 -33.11
N LEU A 847 -18.62 20.84 -32.98
CA LEU A 847 -19.92 20.41 -33.49
C LEU A 847 -20.22 21.02 -34.86
N THR A 848 -19.23 21.63 -35.54
CA THR A 848 -19.45 22.27 -36.84
C THR A 848 -19.98 21.27 -37.85
N GLY A 849 -21.21 21.52 -38.32
CA GLY A 849 -21.90 20.65 -39.28
C GLY A 849 -22.74 19.55 -38.66
N ALA A 850 -22.73 19.34 -37.33
CA ALA A 850 -23.52 18.29 -36.68
C ALA A 850 -25.04 18.49 -36.89
N ARG A 851 -25.72 17.45 -37.37
CA ARG A 851 -27.17 17.36 -37.59
C ARG A 851 -27.82 16.23 -36.82
N ILE A 852 -27.09 15.14 -36.61
CA ILE A 852 -27.59 13.94 -35.96
C ILE A 852 -26.60 13.56 -34.87
N VAL A 853 -27.13 13.17 -33.71
CA VAL A 853 -26.36 12.47 -32.69
C VAL A 853 -26.81 11.02 -32.65
N THR A 854 -25.83 10.13 -32.61
CA THR A 854 -25.99 8.69 -32.55
C THR A 854 -25.31 8.20 -31.27
N ALA A 855 -25.99 7.43 -30.43
CA ALA A 855 -25.44 6.89 -29.19
C ALA A 855 -25.47 5.35 -29.19
N GLU A 856 -24.35 4.74 -28.80
CA GLU A 856 -24.25 3.30 -28.54
C GLU A 856 -24.59 3.00 -27.09
N VAL A 857 -25.73 2.34 -26.88
CA VAL A 857 -26.33 2.13 -25.56
C VAL A 857 -26.70 0.68 -25.31
N SER A 858 -26.70 0.27 -24.05
CA SER A 858 -27.29 -0.99 -23.60
C SER A 858 -28.09 -0.77 -22.32
N ARG A 859 -29.06 -1.66 -22.09
CA ARG A 859 -29.98 -1.57 -20.96
C ARG A 859 -30.63 -2.91 -20.65
N THR A 860 -30.74 -3.24 -19.37
CA THR A 860 -31.27 -4.51 -18.87
C THR A 860 -32.75 -4.44 -18.49
N ALA A 861 -33.19 -3.45 -17.71
CA ALA A 861 -34.56 -3.39 -17.19
C ALA A 861 -35.59 -2.78 -18.16
N GLU A 862 -36.87 -3.09 -17.91
CA GLU A 862 -38.03 -2.40 -18.48
C GLU A 862 -38.29 -1.06 -17.73
N GLY A 863 -38.93 -0.06 -18.37
CA GLY A 863 -39.17 1.29 -17.80
C GLY A 863 -38.70 2.43 -18.73
N GLU A 864 -38.70 3.68 -18.25
CA GLU A 864 -38.17 4.84 -19.01
C GLU A 864 -36.68 5.05 -18.75
N ALA A 865 -35.91 5.28 -19.81
CA ALA A 865 -34.50 5.64 -19.72
C ALA A 865 -34.14 6.53 -20.90
N THR A 866 -33.39 7.59 -20.65
CA THR A 866 -33.13 8.64 -21.65
C THR A 866 -31.70 9.12 -21.59
N LEU A 867 -31.20 9.53 -22.76
CA LEU A 867 -29.97 10.29 -22.89
C LEU A 867 -30.31 11.70 -23.38
N GLU A 868 -29.89 12.73 -22.65
CA GLU A 868 -30.05 14.14 -23.05
C GLU A 868 -28.69 14.71 -23.43
N VAL A 869 -28.60 15.30 -24.62
CA VAL A 869 -27.43 16.05 -25.08
C VAL A 869 -27.74 17.53 -24.95
N SER A 870 -26.90 18.27 -24.25
CA SER A 870 -27.07 19.70 -24.06
C SER A 870 -25.79 20.48 -24.33
N VAL A 871 -25.97 21.71 -24.80
CA VAL A 871 -24.90 22.66 -25.14
C VAL A 871 -25.31 24.03 -24.60
N ALA A 872 -24.39 24.71 -23.90
CA ALA A 872 -24.66 26.00 -23.25
C ALA A 872 -25.94 25.98 -22.37
N GLY A 873 -26.20 24.85 -21.70
CA GLY A 873 -27.37 24.64 -20.83
C GLY A 873 -28.70 24.37 -21.55
N ALA A 874 -28.74 24.37 -22.88
CA ALA A 874 -29.94 24.03 -23.65
C ALA A 874 -29.87 22.57 -24.13
N VAL A 875 -30.94 21.79 -23.90
CA VAL A 875 -31.06 20.43 -24.47
C VAL A 875 -31.23 20.54 -25.98
N VAL A 876 -30.29 19.96 -26.71
CA VAL A 876 -30.26 19.99 -28.18
C VAL A 876 -30.72 18.70 -28.83
N ALA A 877 -30.72 17.59 -28.07
CA ALA A 877 -31.32 16.31 -28.45
C ALA A 877 -31.68 15.48 -27.21
N THR A 878 -32.75 14.70 -27.33
CA THR A 878 -33.15 13.68 -26.35
C THR A 878 -33.31 12.36 -27.08
N LEU A 879 -32.71 11.30 -26.54
CA LEU A 879 -32.75 9.95 -27.11
C LEU A 879 -33.39 9.00 -26.09
N ASP A 880 -34.46 8.33 -26.51
CA ASP A 880 -35.05 7.24 -25.73
C ASP A 880 -34.16 5.99 -25.81
N VAL A 881 -33.87 5.38 -24.66
CA VAL A 881 -33.01 4.19 -24.57
C VAL A 881 -33.86 2.93 -24.36
N PRO A 882 -34.04 2.10 -25.40
CA PRO A 882 -34.82 0.87 -25.29
C PRO A 882 -34.07 -0.18 -24.46
N SER A 883 -34.82 -1.11 -23.86
CA SER A 883 -34.21 -2.31 -23.28
C SER A 883 -33.59 -3.16 -24.38
N THR A 884 -32.35 -3.62 -24.15
CA THR A 884 -31.61 -4.50 -25.07
C THR A 884 -31.57 -5.95 -24.58
N GLY A 885 -32.16 -6.22 -23.41
CA GLY A 885 -32.23 -7.55 -22.81
C GLY A 885 -30.90 -8.07 -22.26
N GLY A 886 -29.88 -7.22 -22.11
CA GLY A 886 -28.60 -7.63 -21.52
C GLY A 886 -27.55 -6.53 -21.57
N ARG A 887 -26.70 -6.44 -20.53
CA ARG A 887 -25.68 -5.38 -20.39
C ARG A 887 -24.63 -5.34 -21.51
N TYR A 888 -24.35 -6.47 -22.16
CA TYR A 888 -23.43 -6.57 -23.31
C TYR A 888 -24.13 -6.57 -24.67
N ARG A 889 -25.46 -6.40 -24.71
CA ARG A 889 -26.22 -6.28 -25.96
C ARG A 889 -26.36 -4.81 -26.30
N TRP A 890 -25.45 -4.33 -27.13
CA TRP A 890 -25.41 -2.93 -27.56
C TRP A 890 -26.35 -2.70 -28.75
N THR A 891 -27.03 -1.57 -28.72
CA THR A 891 -27.82 -1.06 -29.85
C THR A 891 -27.48 0.40 -30.07
N THR A 892 -28.01 0.96 -31.15
CA THR A 892 -27.76 2.35 -31.54
C THR A 892 -29.06 3.12 -31.59
N VAL A 893 -29.12 4.21 -30.85
CA VAL A 893 -30.24 5.17 -30.86
C VAL A 893 -29.76 6.47 -31.49
N ARG A 894 -30.67 7.20 -32.15
CA ARG A 894 -30.33 8.44 -32.87
C ARG A 894 -31.41 9.50 -32.70
N ALA A 895 -31.01 10.76 -32.70
CA ALA A 895 -31.90 11.91 -32.71
C ALA A 895 -31.35 13.03 -33.60
N GLU A 896 -32.25 13.82 -34.17
CA GLU A 896 -31.89 15.08 -34.84
C GLU A 896 -31.45 16.10 -33.78
N LEU A 897 -30.37 16.82 -34.07
CA LEU A 897 -29.89 17.93 -33.25
C LEU A 897 -30.64 19.20 -33.66
N SER A 898 -31.18 19.90 -32.67
CA SER A 898 -31.54 21.31 -32.86
C SER A 898 -30.29 22.12 -33.24
N ALA A 899 -30.47 23.26 -33.92
CA ALA A 899 -29.37 23.99 -34.57
C ALA A 899 -28.20 24.32 -33.61
N VAL A 900 -27.11 23.56 -33.74
CA VAL A 900 -25.85 23.69 -32.99
C VAL A 900 -24.67 23.69 -33.97
N SER A 901 -23.62 24.45 -33.67
CA SER A 901 -22.40 24.54 -34.50
C SER A 901 -21.25 25.16 -33.72
N GLY A 902 -20.03 25.01 -34.25
CA GLY A 902 -18.81 25.55 -33.67
C GLY A 902 -18.28 24.73 -32.50
N VAL A 903 -17.27 25.29 -31.83
CA VAL A 903 -16.64 24.69 -30.65
C VAL A 903 -17.44 25.04 -29.41
N GLN A 904 -17.94 24.04 -28.70
CA GLN A 904 -18.81 24.19 -27.53
C GLN A 904 -18.50 23.13 -26.48
N ASP A 905 -18.88 23.39 -25.24
CA ASP A 905 -18.91 22.35 -24.21
C ASP A 905 -20.17 21.50 -24.36
N LEU A 906 -19.96 20.18 -24.42
CA LEU A 906 -20.99 19.18 -24.63
C LEU A 906 -21.29 18.50 -23.29
N HIS A 907 -22.54 18.59 -22.86
CA HIS A 907 -23.04 17.89 -21.68
C HIS A 907 -23.93 16.73 -22.10
N VAL A 908 -23.68 15.54 -21.55
CA VAL A 908 -24.50 14.35 -21.75
C VAL A 908 -25.06 13.90 -20.40
N ALA A 909 -26.38 13.89 -20.27
CA ALA A 909 -27.06 13.38 -19.08
C ALA A 909 -27.69 12.02 -19.37
N LEU A 910 -27.42 11.04 -18.51
CA LEU A 910 -28.00 9.71 -18.51
C LEU A 910 -29.05 9.64 -17.41
N ARG A 911 -30.25 9.14 -17.71
CA ARG A 911 -31.30 8.91 -16.70
C ARG A 911 -31.87 7.51 -16.81
N GLY A 912 -32.07 6.86 -15.66
CA GLY A 912 -32.45 5.45 -15.57
C GLY A 912 -31.27 4.50 -15.83
N GLU A 913 -31.55 3.20 -15.93
CA GLU A 913 -30.53 2.15 -16.13
C GLU A 913 -29.94 2.14 -17.56
N VAL A 914 -29.21 3.20 -17.93
CA VAL A 914 -28.52 3.33 -19.21
C VAL A 914 -27.05 3.00 -19.03
N ARG A 915 -26.49 2.17 -19.92
CA ARG A 915 -25.05 2.10 -20.16
C ARG A 915 -24.76 2.78 -21.48
N LEU A 916 -23.88 3.78 -21.47
CA LEU A 916 -23.43 4.51 -22.65
C LEU A 916 -22.00 4.09 -22.97
N ARG A 917 -21.76 3.61 -24.20
CA ARG A 917 -20.41 3.26 -24.65
C ARG A 917 -19.74 4.39 -25.42
N ALA A 918 -20.47 5.03 -26.33
CA ALA A 918 -19.95 6.12 -27.15
C ALA A 918 -21.06 6.93 -27.81
N LEU A 919 -20.70 8.12 -28.29
CA LEU A 919 -21.50 8.95 -29.17
C LEU A 919 -20.77 9.19 -30.50
N THR A 920 -21.52 9.44 -31.57
CA THR A 920 -21.02 9.93 -32.85
C THR A 920 -21.93 11.07 -33.33
N PHE A 921 -21.34 12.11 -33.92
CA PHE A 921 -22.06 13.24 -34.50
C PHE A 921 -21.92 13.20 -36.02
N GLU A 922 -23.02 13.34 -36.76
CA GLU A 922 -23.05 13.23 -38.22
C GLU A 922 -23.58 14.52 -38.87
N ALA A 923 -23.17 14.78 -40.11
CA ALA A 923 -23.42 16.03 -40.83
C ALA A 923 -24.67 16.06 -41.72
#